data_AF-A0A7S7SRC6-F1
#
_entry.id   AF-A0A7S7SRC6-F1
#
_cell.length_a   1.000
_cell.length_b   1.000
_cell.length_c   1.000
_cell.angle_alpha   90.00
_cell.angle_beta   90.00
_cell.angle_gamma   90.00
#
_symmetry.space_group_name_H-M   'P 1'
#
loop_
_entity.id
_entity.type
_entity.pdbx_description
1 polymer ?
#
loop_
_entity_poly.entity_id
_entity_poly.type
_entity_poly.pdbx_seq_one_letter_code
_entity_poly.pdbx_strand_id
1 'polypeptide(L)'
;MAIVTAHVNAVQQLYVAYFNRPADTAGLDYWTNVVETQKGSTAAVSAAFAAEAEYKTAYANMTNAQVVNQVYQNLFGRPAEAAGQAYWADLMTAGKITIDKVVAEIAKGAQTTDAEAYENKVAGATAFSAALDTKPEQDGYRGAEANKVAKAFISSITTDASLTAAIAPTALSATVVKVVAAGTPFTLTSGLAAVDAAKEAKFEFLDSADGKDDGKVAAGTEAGITTKQNTAFTEVETKGGVVGYAAATSPNVRAALVADKVAANAAQLSTANTAVADATAEIGKVAGLSAAVATQASAKAAVDAAGKTVTAADADLQAKEASYNVLSKAAVDVAGDGTVDGVIVLNADKKLVLATGVTETTNPGVTALLNASIAKEAADLALSNANKVKTAADANVNYLDMTATEVSNLETIKGLMKDVKVADGALPTMAQIATQKAILQANADLEATPGAATAALNAFNSALTTYEGNAPVNARVAALDTANAQVKTANDAITALTKATDALTKATVAADQLKALDATIKAAEDAFETNGMSKPVDAEGSLLATAASDIYVASDVDASINLFGLLGKDSLFIGTDYTLNTGKLTAGNDNVLEAFIVANATGGTDIVLETSKFGSNAATPEVITITLTGVASTDVVLNNGIITVNTPTV
;
A
#
# COMPACT_ATOMS: atom_id res chain seq x y z
N MET A 1 -29.77 -8.07 20.80
CA MET A 1 -29.33 -9.49 20.88
C MET A 1 -28.89 -9.84 19.47
N ALA A 2 -28.81 -11.10 19.05
CA ALA A 2 -28.68 -11.41 17.62
C ALA A 2 -30.06 -11.76 17.08
N ILE A 3 -30.32 -11.46 15.80
CA ILE A 3 -31.58 -11.79 15.12
C ILE A 3 -31.83 -13.30 15.25
N VAL A 4 -33.01 -13.68 15.72
CA VAL A 4 -33.42 -15.09 15.79
C VAL A 4 -34.01 -15.49 14.43
N THR A 5 -33.17 -16.03 13.54
CA THR A 5 -33.52 -16.34 12.14
C THR A 5 -34.79 -17.17 11.98
N ALA A 6 -35.07 -18.09 12.93
CA ALA A 6 -36.27 -18.92 12.92
C ALA A 6 -37.59 -18.12 12.92
N HIS A 7 -37.58 -16.89 13.45
CA HIS A 7 -38.77 -16.04 13.58
C HIS A 7 -38.79 -14.86 12.61
N VAL A 8 -37.77 -14.69 11.76
CA VAL A 8 -37.70 -13.56 10.80
C VAL A 8 -38.93 -13.50 9.90
N ASN A 9 -39.35 -14.64 9.35
CA ASN A 9 -40.52 -14.69 8.47
C ASN A 9 -41.80 -14.25 9.20
N ALA A 10 -42.01 -14.73 10.43
CA ALA A 10 -43.18 -14.38 11.24
C ALA A 10 -43.20 -12.89 11.63
N VAL A 11 -42.04 -12.29 11.91
CA VAL A 11 -41.94 -10.85 12.18
C VAL A 11 -42.17 -10.02 10.92
N GLN A 12 -41.60 -10.41 9.78
CA GLN A 12 -41.81 -9.72 8.50
C GLN A 12 -43.27 -9.79 8.04
N GLN A 13 -43.94 -10.91 8.27
CA GLN A 13 -45.39 -11.06 8.07
C GLN A 13 -46.18 -9.97 8.82
N LEU A 14 -45.83 -9.68 10.07
CA LEU A 14 -46.46 -8.62 10.85
C LEU A 14 -46.10 -7.22 10.33
N TYR A 15 -44.85 -6.96 9.97
CA TYR A 15 -44.44 -5.66 9.41
C TYR A 15 -45.15 -5.35 8.09
N VAL A 16 -45.25 -6.33 7.18
CA VAL A 16 -46.03 -6.19 5.93
C VAL A 16 -47.51 -5.95 6.24
N ALA A 17 -48.10 -6.73 7.14
CA ALA A 17 -49.53 -6.63 7.45
C ALA A 17 -49.93 -5.29 8.09
N TYR A 18 -49.16 -4.84 9.10
CA TYR A 18 -49.49 -3.65 9.88
C TYR A 18 -49.00 -2.36 9.22
N PHE A 19 -47.82 -2.38 8.58
CA PHE A 19 -47.12 -1.19 8.12
C PHE A 19 -46.83 -1.17 6.62
N ASN A 20 -47.02 -2.28 5.89
CA ASN A 20 -46.70 -2.43 4.47
C ASN A 20 -45.25 -2.05 4.13
N ARG A 21 -44.30 -2.36 5.02
CA ARG A 21 -42.88 -2.07 4.86
C ARG A 21 -42.03 -3.21 5.43
N PRO A 22 -40.76 -3.36 5.03
CA PRO A 22 -39.82 -4.24 5.73
C PRO A 22 -39.57 -3.79 7.17
N ALA A 23 -39.19 -4.73 8.01
CA ALA A 23 -38.61 -4.42 9.31
C ALA A 23 -37.28 -3.68 9.14
N ASP A 24 -37.02 -2.67 9.97
CA ASP A 24 -35.65 -2.18 10.16
C ASP A 24 -34.83 -3.20 10.98
N THR A 25 -33.51 -3.12 10.92
CA THR A 25 -32.61 -4.13 11.52
C THR A 25 -32.79 -4.23 13.04
N ALA A 26 -32.94 -3.09 13.73
CA ALA A 26 -33.10 -3.07 15.18
C ALA A 26 -34.47 -3.62 15.61
N GLY A 27 -35.54 -3.26 14.89
CA GLY A 27 -36.88 -3.82 15.08
C GLY A 27 -36.90 -5.31 14.82
N LEU A 28 -36.29 -5.78 13.74
CA LEU A 28 -36.23 -7.21 13.43
C LEU A 28 -35.50 -8.02 14.51
N ASP A 29 -34.35 -7.53 15.00
CA ASP A 29 -33.64 -8.15 16.14
C ASP A 29 -34.53 -8.20 17.38
N TYR A 30 -35.11 -7.07 17.77
CA TYR A 30 -35.96 -7.00 18.97
C TYR A 30 -37.16 -7.93 18.89
N TRP A 31 -37.95 -7.86 17.82
CA TRP A 31 -39.20 -8.61 17.72
C TRP A 31 -38.99 -10.11 17.52
N THR A 32 -37.91 -10.54 16.84
CA THR A 32 -37.60 -11.97 16.72
C THR A 32 -37.22 -12.58 18.08
N ASN A 33 -36.50 -11.83 18.93
CA ASN A 33 -36.21 -12.24 20.31
C ASN A 33 -37.46 -12.25 21.21
N VAL A 34 -38.40 -11.33 21.00
CA VAL A 34 -39.70 -11.35 21.69
C VAL A 34 -40.48 -12.60 21.31
N VAL A 35 -40.56 -12.94 20.02
CA VAL A 35 -41.26 -14.17 19.55
C VAL A 35 -40.60 -15.43 20.11
N GLU A 36 -39.27 -15.50 20.13
CA GLU A 36 -38.53 -16.61 20.74
C GLU A 36 -38.88 -16.77 22.23
N THR A 37 -38.87 -15.68 22.99
CA THR A 37 -39.23 -15.68 24.41
C THR A 37 -40.69 -16.10 24.65
N GLN A 38 -41.57 -15.77 23.71
CA GLN A 38 -42.99 -16.17 23.71
C GLN A 38 -43.22 -17.54 23.06
N LYS A 39 -42.17 -18.36 22.89
CA LYS A 39 -42.23 -19.73 22.37
C LYS A 39 -42.87 -19.82 20.98
N GLY A 40 -42.54 -18.85 20.11
CA GLY A 40 -43.06 -18.78 18.74
C GLY A 40 -44.39 -18.02 18.59
N SER A 41 -44.96 -17.51 19.68
CA SER A 41 -46.22 -16.75 19.61
C SER A 41 -45.99 -15.30 19.16
N THR A 42 -46.70 -14.88 18.13
CA THR A 42 -46.68 -13.50 17.58
C THR A 42 -47.70 -12.56 18.25
N ALA A 43 -48.54 -13.06 19.16
CA ALA A 43 -49.64 -12.29 19.73
C ALA A 43 -49.18 -11.03 20.48
N ALA A 44 -48.06 -11.10 21.20
CA ALA A 44 -47.49 -9.96 21.92
C ALA A 44 -46.97 -8.88 20.96
N VAL A 45 -46.33 -9.28 19.86
CA VAL A 45 -45.82 -8.37 18.82
C VAL A 45 -46.99 -7.70 18.10
N SER A 46 -48.01 -8.47 17.74
CA SER A 46 -49.24 -7.98 17.10
C SER A 46 -49.94 -6.91 17.95
N ALA A 47 -50.05 -7.14 19.27
CA ALA A 47 -50.64 -6.17 20.20
C ALA A 47 -49.79 -4.89 20.32
N ALA A 48 -48.46 -5.02 20.31
CA ALA A 48 -47.55 -3.89 20.34
C ALA A 48 -47.66 -3.05 19.05
N PHE A 49 -47.68 -3.68 17.87
CA PHE A 49 -47.80 -2.98 16.59
C PHE A 49 -49.09 -2.19 16.46
N ALA A 50 -50.21 -2.75 16.95
CA ALA A 50 -51.48 -2.03 16.98
C ALA A 50 -51.45 -0.78 17.90
N ALA A 51 -50.54 -0.74 18.88
CA ALA A 51 -50.38 0.39 19.79
C ALA A 51 -49.40 1.47 19.26
N GLU A 52 -48.60 1.16 18.24
CA GLU A 52 -47.57 2.04 17.69
C GLU A 52 -48.15 3.33 17.09
N ALA A 53 -47.39 4.42 17.20
CA ALA A 53 -47.79 5.72 16.67
C ALA A 53 -47.91 5.70 15.14
N GLU A 54 -47.03 4.96 14.46
CA GLU A 54 -47.09 4.77 13.00
C GLU A 54 -48.42 4.14 12.59
N TYR A 55 -48.88 3.13 13.32
CA TYR A 55 -50.14 2.45 13.09
C TYR A 55 -51.32 3.41 13.34
N LYS A 56 -51.39 4.00 14.54
CA LYS A 56 -52.48 4.92 14.91
C LYS A 56 -52.62 6.09 13.94
N THR A 57 -51.50 6.62 13.44
CA THR A 57 -51.50 7.71 12.46
C THR A 57 -51.98 7.24 11.09
N ALA A 58 -51.52 6.07 10.62
CA ALA A 58 -51.89 5.53 9.31
C ALA A 58 -53.39 5.25 9.19
N TYR A 59 -54.04 4.86 10.29
CA TYR A 59 -55.49 4.58 10.34
C TYR A 59 -56.31 5.72 10.97
N ALA A 60 -55.69 6.85 11.32
CA ALA A 60 -56.38 7.98 11.93
C ALA A 60 -57.46 8.53 10.98
N ASN A 61 -58.63 8.87 11.54
CA ASN A 61 -59.78 9.42 10.82
C ASN A 61 -60.33 8.52 9.68
N MET A 62 -59.91 7.26 9.60
CA MET A 62 -60.50 6.29 8.69
C MET A 62 -61.76 5.66 9.31
N THR A 63 -62.79 5.47 8.49
CA THR A 63 -63.92 4.60 8.84
C THR A 63 -63.46 3.14 8.89
N ASN A 64 -64.19 2.28 9.62
CA ASN A 64 -63.87 0.84 9.68
C ASN A 64 -63.79 0.20 8.28
N ALA A 65 -64.61 0.65 7.32
CA ALA A 65 -64.54 0.19 5.94
C ALA A 65 -63.23 0.60 5.25
N GLN A 66 -62.76 1.84 5.43
CA GLN A 66 -61.48 2.31 4.90
C GLN A 66 -60.30 1.57 5.53
N VAL A 67 -60.37 1.31 6.84
CA VAL A 67 -59.38 0.50 7.57
C VAL A 67 -59.27 -0.90 6.94
N VAL A 68 -60.39 -1.61 6.78
CA VAL A 68 -60.39 -2.95 6.16
C VAL A 68 -59.80 -2.91 4.76
N ASN A 69 -60.13 -1.89 3.96
CA ASN A 69 -59.58 -1.74 2.63
C ASN A 69 -58.05 -1.52 2.64
N GLN A 70 -57.54 -0.75 3.60
CA GLN A 70 -56.10 -0.55 3.75
C GLN A 70 -55.38 -1.85 4.17
N VAL A 71 -56.01 -2.69 4.99
CA VAL A 71 -55.47 -4.02 5.34
C VAL A 71 -55.35 -4.91 4.10
N TYR A 72 -56.36 -4.93 3.24
CA TYR A 72 -56.29 -5.64 1.95
C TYR A 72 -55.19 -5.09 1.03
N GLN A 73 -54.97 -3.78 1.01
CA GLN A 73 -53.89 -3.16 0.23
C GLN A 73 -52.50 -3.56 0.76
N ASN A 74 -52.32 -3.54 2.08
CA ASN A 74 -51.05 -3.93 2.71
C ASN A 74 -50.71 -5.39 2.42
N LEU A 75 -51.68 -6.28 2.63
CA LEU A 75 -51.48 -7.73 2.49
C LEU A 75 -51.43 -8.17 1.02
N PHE A 76 -52.34 -7.68 0.19
CA PHE A 76 -52.61 -8.27 -1.14
C PHE A 76 -52.40 -7.29 -2.31
N GLY A 77 -52.19 -5.99 -2.04
CA GLY A 77 -51.99 -4.98 -3.10
C GLY A 77 -53.25 -4.67 -3.93
N ARG A 78 -54.43 -4.96 -3.38
CA ARG A 78 -55.74 -4.71 -4.03
C ARG A 78 -56.79 -4.26 -3.01
N PRO A 79 -57.89 -3.63 -3.44
CA PRO A 79 -58.99 -3.30 -2.52
C PRO A 79 -59.78 -4.54 -2.08
N ALA A 80 -60.44 -4.41 -0.93
CA ALA A 80 -61.37 -5.40 -0.41
C ALA A 80 -62.64 -5.48 -1.28
N GLU A 81 -63.21 -6.67 -1.45
CA GLU A 81 -64.53 -6.82 -2.06
C GLU A 81 -65.60 -6.18 -1.17
N ALA A 82 -66.59 -5.52 -1.78
CA ALA A 82 -67.60 -4.77 -1.04
C ALA A 82 -68.29 -5.59 0.08
N ALA A 83 -68.59 -6.88 -0.18
CA ALA A 83 -69.21 -7.77 0.80
C ALA A 83 -68.27 -8.13 1.97
N GLY A 84 -66.99 -8.42 1.69
CA GLY A 84 -65.99 -8.71 2.71
C GLY A 84 -65.65 -7.47 3.54
N GLN A 85 -65.52 -6.32 2.88
CA GLN A 85 -65.30 -5.02 3.51
C GLN A 85 -66.42 -4.69 4.50
N ALA A 86 -67.68 -4.83 4.08
CA ALA A 86 -68.85 -4.59 4.93
C ALA A 86 -68.87 -5.55 6.14
N TYR A 87 -68.64 -6.84 5.91
CA TYR A 87 -68.61 -7.85 6.97
C TYR A 87 -67.61 -7.50 8.08
N TRP A 88 -66.36 -7.21 7.73
CA TRP A 88 -65.33 -6.86 8.71
C TRP A 88 -65.62 -5.50 9.37
N ALA A 89 -66.07 -4.51 8.60
CA ALA A 89 -66.37 -3.19 9.11
C ALA A 89 -67.54 -3.20 10.12
N ASP A 90 -68.58 -4.02 9.89
CA ASP A 90 -69.71 -4.16 10.80
C ASP A 90 -69.30 -4.85 12.11
N LEU A 91 -68.44 -5.86 12.04
CA LEU A 91 -67.89 -6.51 13.24
C LEU A 91 -67.04 -5.56 14.09
N MET A 92 -66.24 -4.70 13.44
CA MET A 92 -65.46 -3.66 14.12
C MET A 92 -66.36 -2.59 14.73
N THR A 93 -67.41 -2.16 14.01
CA THR A 93 -68.38 -1.16 14.49
C THR A 93 -69.16 -1.67 15.69
N ALA A 94 -69.50 -2.97 15.70
CA ALA A 94 -70.16 -3.63 16.81
C ALA A 94 -69.22 -3.97 17.98
N GLY A 95 -67.92 -3.64 17.90
CA GLY A 95 -66.92 -3.96 18.92
C GLY A 95 -66.67 -5.46 19.12
N LYS A 96 -67.11 -6.30 18.17
CA LYS A 96 -66.98 -7.77 18.24
C LYS A 96 -65.59 -8.26 17.89
N ILE A 97 -64.82 -7.45 17.15
CA ILE A 97 -63.46 -7.74 16.76
C ILE A 97 -62.64 -6.45 16.77
N THR A 98 -61.40 -6.54 17.19
CA THR A 98 -60.43 -5.46 17.14
C THR A 98 -59.63 -5.52 15.84
N ILE A 99 -59.06 -4.38 15.44
CA ILE A 99 -58.32 -4.24 14.18
C ILE A 99 -57.14 -5.24 14.06
N ASP A 100 -56.45 -5.55 15.16
CA ASP A 100 -55.36 -6.53 15.18
C ASP A 100 -55.82 -7.95 14.84
N LYS A 101 -57.02 -8.32 15.30
CA LYS A 101 -57.66 -9.60 14.98
C LYS A 101 -58.18 -9.63 13.55
N VAL A 102 -58.70 -8.52 13.04
CA VAL A 102 -59.13 -8.41 11.62
C VAL A 102 -57.95 -8.65 10.69
N VAL A 103 -56.80 -8.01 10.94
CA VAL A 103 -55.57 -8.21 10.14
C VAL A 103 -55.15 -9.68 10.12
N ALA A 104 -55.12 -10.33 11.28
CA ALA A 104 -54.73 -11.74 11.40
C ALA A 104 -55.68 -12.69 10.67
N GLU A 105 -56.99 -12.49 10.81
CA GLU A 105 -58.00 -13.35 10.16
C GLU A 105 -58.04 -13.15 8.64
N ILE A 106 -57.87 -11.91 8.14
CA ILE A 106 -57.76 -11.62 6.70
C ILE A 106 -56.52 -12.29 6.12
N ALA A 107 -55.35 -12.13 6.76
CA ALA A 107 -54.11 -12.75 6.30
C ALA A 107 -54.21 -14.29 6.27
N LYS A 108 -54.84 -14.90 7.28
CA LYS A 108 -55.08 -16.34 7.34
C LYS A 108 -56.07 -16.84 6.28
N GLY A 109 -57.01 -15.98 5.87
CA GLY A 109 -57.99 -16.25 4.83
C GLY A 109 -57.47 -16.09 3.39
N ALA A 110 -56.21 -15.66 3.21
CA ALA A 110 -55.61 -15.45 1.91
C ALA A 110 -55.57 -16.75 1.08
N GLN A 111 -55.95 -16.66 -0.20
CA GLN A 111 -55.96 -17.78 -1.13
C GLN A 111 -55.42 -17.33 -2.49
N THR A 112 -54.93 -18.28 -3.29
CA THR A 112 -54.50 -18.06 -4.69
C THR A 112 -53.61 -16.82 -4.84
N THR A 113 -54.05 -15.79 -5.56
CA THR A 113 -53.29 -14.56 -5.84
C THR A 113 -53.06 -13.71 -4.59
N ASP A 114 -53.93 -13.80 -3.58
CA ASP A 114 -53.74 -13.08 -2.32
C ASP A 114 -52.64 -13.71 -1.47
N ALA A 115 -52.60 -15.05 -1.46
CA ALA A 115 -51.53 -15.79 -0.81
C ALA A 115 -50.19 -15.52 -1.50
N GLU A 116 -50.15 -15.58 -2.84
CA GLU A 116 -48.97 -15.26 -3.64
C GLU A 116 -48.47 -13.83 -3.38
N ALA A 117 -49.37 -12.83 -3.41
CA ALA A 117 -49.00 -11.44 -3.18
C ALA A 117 -48.42 -11.24 -1.77
N TYR A 118 -49.03 -11.83 -0.75
CA TYR A 118 -48.57 -11.69 0.63
C TYR A 118 -47.23 -12.39 0.86
N GLU A 119 -47.06 -13.61 0.38
CA GLU A 119 -45.80 -14.35 0.46
C GLU A 119 -44.65 -13.62 -0.26
N ASN A 120 -44.91 -13.07 -1.45
CA ASN A 120 -43.93 -12.30 -2.21
C ASN A 120 -43.53 -11.01 -1.50
N LYS A 121 -44.50 -10.27 -0.92
CA LYS A 121 -44.20 -9.08 -0.11
C LYS A 121 -43.31 -9.41 1.09
N VAL A 122 -43.59 -10.51 1.78
CA VAL A 122 -42.80 -10.97 2.93
C VAL A 122 -41.39 -11.39 2.51
N ALA A 123 -41.25 -12.07 1.37
CA ALA A 123 -39.95 -12.43 0.81
C ALA A 123 -39.13 -11.19 0.42
N GLY A 124 -39.76 -10.21 -0.25
CA GLY A 124 -39.14 -8.92 -0.57
C GLY A 124 -38.72 -8.14 0.67
N ALA A 125 -39.59 -8.10 1.69
CA ALA A 125 -39.28 -7.48 2.97
C ALA A 125 -38.07 -8.13 3.66
N THR A 126 -38.01 -9.47 3.64
CA THR A 126 -36.88 -10.23 4.19
C THR A 126 -35.58 -9.93 3.44
N ALA A 127 -35.62 -9.92 2.11
CA ALA A 127 -34.46 -9.58 1.27
C ALA A 127 -33.98 -8.15 1.51
N PHE A 128 -34.90 -7.19 1.65
CA PHE A 128 -34.58 -5.80 1.94
C PHE A 128 -33.88 -5.64 3.29
N SER A 129 -34.44 -6.19 4.38
CA SER A 129 -33.82 -6.09 5.70
C SER A 129 -32.47 -6.81 5.76
N ALA A 130 -32.29 -7.89 5.00
CA ALA A 130 -31.00 -8.57 4.88
C ALA A 130 -29.95 -7.74 4.10
N ALA A 131 -30.39 -6.87 3.19
CA ALA A 131 -29.52 -5.96 2.43
C ALA A 131 -29.13 -4.69 3.20
N LEU A 132 -29.59 -4.51 4.45
CA LEU A 132 -29.09 -3.48 5.37
C LEU A 132 -27.88 -4.02 6.13
N ASP A 133 -26.80 -4.31 5.40
CA ASP A 133 -25.65 -5.05 5.92
C ASP A 133 -24.53 -4.14 6.48
N THR A 134 -24.58 -2.84 6.21
CA THR A 134 -23.67 -1.85 6.79
C THR A 134 -24.32 -1.00 7.89
N LYS A 135 -23.51 -0.50 8.83
CA LYS A 135 -23.98 0.39 9.91
C LYS A 135 -24.68 1.65 9.38
N PRO A 136 -24.17 2.35 8.35
CA PRO A 136 -24.86 3.50 7.76
C PRO A 136 -26.23 3.17 7.16
N GLU A 137 -26.38 2.00 6.52
CA GLU A 137 -27.67 1.57 5.96
C GLU A 137 -28.70 1.29 7.07
N GLN A 138 -28.26 0.60 8.12
CA GLN A 138 -29.09 0.28 9.28
C GLN A 138 -29.55 1.56 9.99
N ASP A 139 -28.63 2.49 10.22
CA ASP A 139 -28.96 3.77 10.84
C ASP A 139 -29.84 4.62 9.92
N GLY A 140 -29.65 4.52 8.60
CA GLY A 140 -30.36 5.30 7.59
C GLY A 140 -31.81 4.90 7.38
N TYR A 141 -32.20 3.66 7.67
CA TYR A 141 -33.60 3.25 7.59
C TYR A 141 -34.40 3.69 8.83
N ARG A 142 -34.69 5.00 8.91
CA ARG A 142 -35.41 5.63 10.03
C ARG A 142 -36.35 6.75 9.59
N GLY A 143 -37.41 6.95 10.36
CA GLY A 143 -38.32 8.08 10.17
C GLY A 143 -39.34 7.90 9.03
N ALA A 144 -40.22 8.88 8.88
CA ALA A 144 -41.40 8.79 8.02
C ALA A 144 -41.05 8.73 6.52
N GLU A 145 -40.04 9.47 6.07
CA GLU A 145 -39.65 9.51 4.65
C GLU A 145 -38.97 8.21 4.20
N ALA A 146 -38.07 7.65 5.00
CA ALA A 146 -37.51 6.32 4.73
C ALA A 146 -38.59 5.24 4.69
N ASN A 147 -39.52 5.29 5.66
CA ASN A 147 -40.68 4.40 5.69
C ASN A 147 -41.55 4.54 4.44
N LYS A 148 -41.74 5.75 3.90
CA LYS A 148 -42.50 5.98 2.66
C LYS A 148 -41.87 5.28 1.46
N VAL A 149 -40.55 5.37 1.31
CA VAL A 149 -39.83 4.68 0.21
C VAL A 149 -39.89 3.15 0.40
N ALA A 150 -39.67 2.67 1.63
CA ALA A 150 -39.74 1.25 1.94
C ALA A 150 -41.17 0.68 1.73
N LYS A 151 -42.21 1.48 2.00
CA LYS A 151 -43.61 1.13 1.68
C LYS A 151 -43.86 1.04 0.18
N ALA A 152 -43.29 1.95 -0.61
CA ALA A 152 -43.40 1.91 -2.05
C ALA A 152 -42.73 0.65 -2.64
N PHE A 153 -41.60 0.22 -2.06
CA PHE A 153 -40.94 -1.03 -2.42
C PHE A 153 -41.81 -2.26 -2.15
N ILE A 154 -42.43 -2.40 -0.97
CA ILE A 154 -43.34 -3.53 -0.70
C ILE A 154 -44.62 -3.45 -1.51
N SER A 155 -45.11 -2.24 -1.78
CA SER A 155 -46.32 -2.04 -2.59
C SER A 155 -46.14 -2.46 -4.05
N SER A 156 -44.92 -2.40 -4.60
CA SER A 156 -44.66 -2.81 -5.98
C SER A 156 -44.60 -4.34 -6.15
N ILE A 157 -44.55 -5.09 -5.06
CA ILE A 157 -44.42 -6.55 -5.07
C ILE A 157 -45.80 -7.18 -4.84
N THR A 158 -46.32 -7.87 -5.85
CA THR A 158 -47.62 -8.58 -5.81
C THR A 158 -47.64 -9.92 -6.54
N THR A 159 -46.58 -10.21 -7.31
CA THR A 159 -46.42 -11.44 -8.13
C THR A 159 -44.97 -11.92 -8.07
N ASP A 160 -44.72 -13.19 -8.41
CA ASP A 160 -43.36 -13.76 -8.46
C ASP A 160 -42.42 -12.96 -9.38
N ALA A 161 -42.94 -12.46 -10.50
CA ALA A 161 -42.18 -11.64 -11.45
C ALA A 161 -41.76 -10.29 -10.84
N SER A 162 -42.67 -9.62 -10.14
CA SER A 162 -42.37 -8.35 -9.46
C SER A 162 -41.39 -8.53 -8.29
N LEU A 163 -41.48 -9.65 -7.55
CA LEU A 163 -40.50 -9.99 -6.52
C LEU A 163 -39.11 -10.16 -7.14
N THR A 164 -39.00 -11.00 -8.18
CA THR A 164 -37.73 -11.29 -8.86
C THR A 164 -37.04 -10.02 -9.35
N ALA A 165 -37.80 -9.09 -9.92
CA ALA A 165 -37.26 -7.80 -10.36
C ALA A 165 -36.84 -6.91 -9.18
N ALA A 166 -37.62 -6.88 -8.10
CA ALA A 166 -37.38 -6.03 -6.93
C ALA A 166 -36.16 -6.46 -6.10
N ILE A 167 -35.89 -7.76 -6.00
CA ILE A 167 -34.76 -8.31 -5.22
C ILE A 167 -33.50 -8.56 -6.05
N ALA A 168 -33.52 -8.25 -7.35
CA ALA A 168 -32.32 -8.31 -8.17
C ALA A 168 -31.24 -7.39 -7.56
N PRO A 169 -29.96 -7.83 -7.44
CA PRO A 169 -28.95 -7.14 -6.63
C PRO A 169 -28.87 -5.63 -6.88
N THR A 170 -28.78 -5.20 -8.15
CA THR A 170 -28.71 -3.78 -8.51
C THR A 170 -29.98 -3.00 -8.14
N ALA A 171 -31.17 -3.58 -8.32
CA ALA A 171 -32.44 -2.93 -8.01
C ALA A 171 -32.66 -2.82 -6.49
N LEU A 172 -32.29 -3.88 -5.76
CA LEU A 172 -32.39 -3.91 -4.30
C LEU A 172 -31.43 -2.90 -3.67
N SER A 173 -30.16 -2.89 -4.07
CA SER A 173 -29.18 -1.90 -3.59
C SER A 173 -29.61 -0.47 -3.90
N ALA A 174 -30.13 -0.21 -5.11
CA ALA A 174 -30.66 1.11 -5.45
C ALA A 174 -31.87 1.52 -4.57
N THR A 175 -32.70 0.56 -4.16
CA THR A 175 -33.82 0.82 -3.24
C THR A 175 -33.31 1.11 -1.83
N VAL A 176 -32.36 0.32 -1.32
CA VAL A 176 -31.70 0.55 -0.03
C VAL A 176 -31.10 1.96 0.03
N VAL A 177 -30.34 2.35 -1.00
CA VAL A 177 -29.77 3.71 -1.10
C VAL A 177 -30.84 4.80 -1.03
N LYS A 178 -32.00 4.63 -1.71
CA LYS A 178 -33.10 5.60 -1.64
C LYS A 178 -33.74 5.66 -0.25
N VAL A 179 -33.92 4.52 0.41
CA VAL A 179 -34.49 4.47 1.77
C VAL A 179 -33.56 5.16 2.76
N VAL A 180 -32.25 4.85 2.69
CA VAL A 180 -31.21 5.48 3.51
C VAL A 180 -31.18 6.98 3.29
N ALA A 181 -31.10 7.43 2.03
CA ALA A 181 -31.10 8.86 1.70
C ALA A 181 -32.35 9.60 2.20
N ALA A 182 -33.51 8.95 2.19
CA ALA A 182 -34.74 9.53 2.72
C ALA A 182 -34.76 9.61 4.27
N GLY A 183 -34.07 8.71 4.98
CA GLY A 183 -33.96 8.76 6.45
C GLY A 183 -32.77 9.55 6.98
N THR A 184 -31.79 9.83 6.12
CA THR A 184 -30.65 10.73 6.36
C THR A 184 -30.62 11.83 5.30
N PRO A 185 -31.62 12.74 5.27
CA PRO A 185 -31.63 13.80 4.28
C PRO A 185 -30.36 14.65 4.39
N PHE A 186 -29.83 15.08 3.24
CA PHE A 186 -28.68 15.96 3.20
C PHE A 186 -28.99 17.27 3.95
N THR A 187 -28.15 17.59 4.91
CA THR A 187 -28.15 18.86 5.65
C THR A 187 -26.80 19.55 5.46
N LEU A 188 -26.75 20.87 5.68
CA LEU A 188 -25.49 21.62 5.67
C LEU A 188 -24.45 20.97 6.58
N THR A 189 -24.80 20.65 7.82
CA THR A 189 -23.90 20.02 8.79
C THR A 189 -23.41 18.65 8.34
N SER A 190 -24.27 17.79 7.79
CA SER A 190 -23.85 16.48 7.28
C SER A 190 -22.98 16.56 6.03
N GLY A 191 -23.23 17.55 5.16
CA GLY A 191 -22.41 17.80 3.99
C GLY A 191 -21.02 18.28 4.37
N LEU A 192 -20.93 19.20 5.33
CA LEU A 192 -19.65 19.72 5.84
C LEU A 192 -18.84 18.62 6.52
N ALA A 193 -19.48 17.83 7.38
CA ALA A 193 -18.82 16.67 8.01
C ALA A 193 -18.28 15.67 6.98
N ALA A 194 -18.95 15.48 5.83
CA ALA A 194 -18.47 14.62 4.75
C ALA A 194 -17.26 15.21 4.01
N VAL A 195 -17.25 16.53 3.78
CA VAL A 195 -16.10 17.24 3.20
C VAL A 195 -14.90 17.17 4.15
N ASP A 196 -15.10 17.44 5.44
CA ASP A 196 -14.04 17.38 6.47
C ASP A 196 -13.47 15.98 6.57
N ALA A 197 -14.31 14.94 6.64
CA ALA A 197 -13.86 13.55 6.66
C ALA A 197 -13.05 13.17 5.41
N ALA A 198 -13.44 13.66 4.22
CA ALA A 198 -12.71 13.40 2.99
C ALA A 198 -11.36 14.14 2.95
N LYS A 199 -11.30 15.38 3.41
CA LYS A 199 -10.07 16.17 3.55
C LYS A 199 -9.12 15.53 4.57
N GLU A 200 -9.64 15.08 5.71
CA GLU A 200 -8.86 14.39 6.75
C GLU A 200 -8.28 13.08 6.24
N ALA A 201 -9.06 12.26 5.53
CA ALA A 201 -8.55 11.04 4.91
C ALA A 201 -7.41 11.31 3.92
N LYS A 202 -7.48 12.41 3.16
CA LYS A 202 -6.37 12.86 2.30
C LYS A 202 -5.16 13.29 3.13
N PHE A 203 -5.39 14.02 4.22
CA PHE A 203 -4.35 14.49 5.13
C PHE A 203 -3.58 13.32 5.76
N GLU A 204 -4.27 12.36 6.39
CA GLU A 204 -3.67 11.16 7.00
C GLU A 204 -2.83 10.35 5.99
N PHE A 205 -3.34 10.21 4.77
CA PHE A 205 -2.61 9.55 3.69
C PHE A 205 -1.32 10.29 3.31
N LEU A 206 -1.37 11.62 3.21
CA LEU A 206 -0.21 12.44 2.88
C LEU A 206 0.82 12.49 4.02
N ASP A 207 0.37 12.56 5.27
CA ASP A 207 1.22 12.51 6.47
C ASP A 207 1.98 11.17 6.54
N SER A 208 1.27 10.07 6.29
CA SER A 208 1.91 8.75 6.14
C SER A 208 2.91 8.69 4.98
N ALA A 209 2.62 9.36 3.86
CA ALA A 209 3.44 9.32 2.66
C ALA A 209 4.73 10.15 2.76
N ASP A 210 4.81 11.11 3.68
CA ASP A 210 5.97 11.95 3.89
C ASP A 210 7.04 11.31 4.81
N GLY A 211 6.66 10.25 5.52
CA GLY A 211 7.54 9.40 6.33
C GLY A 211 7.80 9.92 7.74
N LYS A 212 7.06 10.92 8.22
CA LYS A 212 7.22 11.48 9.58
C LYS A 212 6.08 11.14 10.53
N ASP A 213 4.86 10.94 10.03
CA ASP A 213 3.68 10.62 10.85
C ASP A 213 3.60 11.55 12.08
N ASP A 214 3.74 12.86 11.83
CA ASP A 214 3.84 13.90 12.86
C ASP A 214 2.61 14.82 12.88
N GLY A 215 1.54 14.42 12.18
CA GLY A 215 0.34 15.20 12.01
C GLY A 215 0.59 16.48 11.21
N LYS A 216 1.56 16.47 10.28
CA LYS A 216 1.89 17.60 9.41
C LYS A 216 2.35 17.12 8.05
N VAL A 217 1.65 17.56 7.02
CA VAL A 217 2.06 17.29 5.64
C VAL A 217 3.17 18.24 5.19
N ALA A 218 4.35 17.70 4.85
CA ALA A 218 5.41 18.49 4.23
C ALA A 218 4.97 19.14 2.89
N ALA A 219 5.43 20.37 2.64
CA ALA A 219 5.14 21.08 1.40
C ALA A 219 5.64 20.29 0.18
N GLY A 220 4.73 20.01 -0.77
CA GLY A 220 5.05 19.28 -1.99
C GLY A 220 4.99 17.76 -1.88
N THR A 221 4.57 17.17 -0.75
CA THR A 221 4.38 15.70 -0.63
C THR A 221 3.47 15.16 -1.72
N GLU A 222 2.36 15.85 -2.00
CA GLU A 222 1.41 15.49 -3.05
C GLU A 222 2.08 15.46 -4.45
N ALA A 223 2.81 16.53 -4.79
CA ALA A 223 3.60 16.58 -6.03
C ALA A 223 4.71 15.52 -6.06
N GLY A 224 5.25 15.16 -4.89
CA GLY A 224 6.24 14.11 -4.70
C GLY A 224 5.72 12.72 -5.05
N ILE A 225 4.46 12.41 -4.77
CA ILE A 225 3.83 11.14 -5.15
C ILE A 225 3.78 10.99 -6.67
N THR A 226 3.29 12.00 -7.38
CA THR A 226 3.26 12.03 -8.85
C THR A 226 4.66 11.97 -9.46
N THR A 227 5.62 12.67 -8.85
CA THR A 227 7.03 12.63 -9.26
C THR A 227 7.60 11.22 -9.13
N LYS A 228 7.37 10.53 -8.01
CA LYS A 228 7.80 9.14 -7.79
C LYS A 228 7.25 8.20 -8.87
N GLN A 229 5.98 8.37 -9.27
CA GLN A 229 5.38 7.58 -10.35
C GLN A 229 6.07 7.83 -11.70
N ASN A 230 6.31 9.09 -12.05
CA ASN A 230 7.01 9.45 -13.29
C ASN A 230 8.46 8.97 -13.31
N THR A 231 9.16 9.02 -12.17
CA THR A 231 10.48 8.41 -12.02
C THR A 231 10.41 6.90 -12.24
N ALA A 232 9.44 6.21 -11.63
CA ALA A 232 9.29 4.77 -11.80
C ALA A 232 8.97 4.37 -13.26
N PHE A 233 8.19 5.17 -13.99
CA PHE A 233 8.03 4.99 -15.44
C PHE A 233 9.37 5.05 -16.18
N THR A 234 10.21 6.02 -15.83
CA THR A 234 11.55 6.18 -16.43
C THR A 234 12.47 5.02 -16.04
N GLU A 235 12.37 4.48 -14.84
CA GLU A 235 13.16 3.34 -14.39
C GLU A 235 12.78 2.03 -15.09
N VAL A 236 11.50 1.80 -15.36
CA VAL A 236 11.06 0.64 -16.17
C VAL A 236 11.69 0.69 -17.57
N GLU A 237 11.82 1.87 -18.16
CA GLU A 237 12.49 2.06 -19.45
C GLU A 237 14.01 1.88 -19.35
N THR A 238 14.66 2.64 -18.46
CA THR A 238 16.12 2.74 -18.40
C THR A 238 16.80 1.57 -17.68
N LYS A 239 16.20 1.08 -16.58
CA LYS A 239 16.73 -0.04 -15.78
C LYS A 239 16.07 -1.36 -16.17
N GLY A 240 14.76 -1.37 -16.43
CA GLY A 240 14.03 -2.55 -16.90
C GLY A 240 14.22 -2.86 -18.38
N GLY A 241 14.73 -1.90 -19.17
CA GLY A 241 15.00 -2.07 -20.60
C GLY A 241 13.73 -2.17 -21.45
N VAL A 242 12.61 -1.60 -20.98
CA VAL A 242 11.33 -1.56 -21.70
C VAL A 242 11.29 -0.27 -22.53
N VAL A 243 11.84 -0.31 -23.75
CA VAL A 243 11.97 0.87 -24.62
C VAL A 243 10.61 1.49 -24.94
N GLY A 244 10.49 2.81 -24.84
CA GLY A 244 9.26 3.55 -25.12
C GLY A 244 8.21 3.47 -24.03
N TYR A 245 8.53 2.85 -22.88
CA TYR A 245 7.59 2.74 -21.76
C TYR A 245 7.18 4.11 -21.22
N ALA A 246 8.13 5.02 -20.96
CA ALA A 246 7.81 6.31 -20.37
C ALA A 246 6.99 7.21 -21.31
N ALA A 247 7.17 7.07 -22.63
CA ALA A 247 6.42 7.82 -23.64
C ALA A 247 4.99 7.31 -23.88
N ALA A 248 4.68 6.06 -23.53
CA ALA A 248 3.36 5.48 -23.75
C ALA A 248 2.30 6.12 -22.84
N THR A 249 1.20 6.63 -23.41
CA THR A 249 0.12 7.27 -22.63
C THR A 249 -0.97 6.28 -22.20
N SER A 250 -1.10 5.14 -22.88
CA SER A 250 -2.11 4.13 -22.60
C SER A 250 -1.59 3.09 -21.60
N PRO A 251 -2.31 2.81 -20.49
CA PRO A 251 -1.98 1.73 -19.55
C PRO A 251 -1.89 0.36 -20.24
N ASN A 252 -2.77 0.10 -21.21
CA ASN A 252 -2.78 -1.17 -21.96
C ASN A 252 -1.52 -1.32 -22.83
N VAL A 253 -1.04 -0.22 -23.43
CA VAL A 253 0.21 -0.23 -24.20
C VAL A 253 1.41 -0.48 -23.28
N ARG A 254 1.44 0.18 -22.11
CA ARG A 254 2.48 -0.07 -21.10
C ARG A 254 2.51 -1.53 -20.64
N ALA A 255 1.34 -2.10 -20.34
CA ALA A 255 1.23 -3.50 -19.95
C ALA A 255 1.76 -4.45 -21.04
N ALA A 256 1.43 -4.19 -22.31
CA ALA A 256 1.93 -4.97 -23.44
C ALA A 256 3.46 -4.88 -23.57
N LEU A 257 4.05 -3.68 -23.47
CA LEU A 257 5.50 -3.48 -23.55
C LEU A 257 6.27 -4.26 -22.46
N VAL A 258 5.74 -4.29 -21.23
CA VAL A 258 6.33 -5.08 -20.14
C VAL A 258 6.21 -6.58 -20.43
N ALA A 259 5.05 -7.05 -20.89
CA ALA A 259 4.85 -8.46 -21.23
C ALA A 259 5.80 -8.92 -22.35
N ASP A 260 5.99 -8.10 -23.39
CA ASP A 260 6.94 -8.36 -24.46
C ASP A 260 8.38 -8.45 -23.93
N LYS A 261 8.76 -7.54 -23.02
CA LYS A 261 10.10 -7.55 -22.42
C LYS A 261 10.31 -8.78 -21.53
N VAL A 262 9.30 -9.20 -20.76
CA VAL A 262 9.34 -10.43 -19.96
C VAL A 262 9.57 -11.64 -20.87
N ALA A 263 8.82 -11.74 -21.98
CA ALA A 263 8.98 -12.81 -22.95
C ALA A 263 10.38 -12.81 -23.59
N ALA A 264 10.89 -11.63 -23.97
CA ALA A 264 12.23 -11.49 -24.54
C ALA A 264 13.33 -11.91 -23.54
N ASN A 265 13.24 -11.48 -22.29
CA ASN A 265 14.20 -11.87 -21.24
C ASN A 265 14.15 -13.37 -20.97
N ALA A 266 12.96 -13.99 -20.96
CA ALA A 266 12.81 -15.43 -20.79
C ALA A 266 13.45 -16.22 -21.97
N ALA A 267 13.26 -15.76 -23.20
CA ALA A 267 13.87 -16.36 -24.39
C ALA A 267 15.41 -16.24 -24.37
N GLN A 268 15.95 -15.10 -23.92
CA GLN A 268 17.38 -14.90 -23.74
C GLN A 268 17.95 -15.86 -22.68
N LEU A 269 17.28 -16.00 -21.52
CA LEU A 269 17.72 -16.93 -20.48
C LEU A 269 17.68 -18.39 -20.97
N SER A 270 16.62 -18.77 -21.70
CA SER A 270 16.53 -20.11 -22.31
C SER A 270 17.68 -20.36 -23.28
N THR A 271 18.01 -19.38 -24.13
CA THR A 271 19.13 -19.49 -25.08
C THR A 271 20.47 -19.63 -24.36
N ALA A 272 20.70 -18.83 -23.31
CA ALA A 272 21.92 -18.91 -22.52
C ALA A 272 22.06 -20.26 -21.78
N ASN A 273 20.97 -20.81 -21.25
CA ASN A 273 20.97 -22.14 -20.62
C ASN A 273 21.29 -23.25 -21.63
N THR A 274 20.77 -23.16 -22.85
CA THR A 274 21.15 -24.09 -23.92
C THR A 274 22.65 -24.02 -24.22
N ALA A 275 23.22 -22.81 -24.30
CA ALA A 275 24.67 -22.65 -24.51
C ALA A 275 25.51 -23.28 -23.38
N VAL A 276 25.05 -23.20 -22.13
CA VAL A 276 25.71 -23.89 -20.99
C VAL A 276 25.63 -25.40 -21.13
N ALA A 277 24.46 -25.93 -21.51
CA ALA A 277 24.27 -27.36 -21.74
C ALA A 277 25.19 -27.88 -22.86
N ASP A 278 25.27 -27.15 -23.98
CA ASP A 278 26.11 -27.50 -25.12
C ASP A 278 27.61 -27.46 -24.75
N ALA A 279 28.07 -26.40 -24.08
CA ALA A 279 29.45 -26.29 -23.62
C ALA A 279 29.82 -27.39 -22.62
N THR A 280 28.90 -27.75 -21.72
CA THR A 280 29.08 -28.85 -20.76
C THR A 280 29.16 -30.20 -21.47
N ALA A 281 28.33 -30.42 -22.50
CA ALA A 281 28.37 -31.63 -23.32
C ALA A 281 29.70 -31.75 -24.08
N GLU A 282 30.24 -30.64 -24.60
CA GLU A 282 31.57 -30.60 -25.20
C GLU A 282 32.68 -30.95 -24.20
N ILE A 283 32.63 -30.44 -22.97
CA ILE A 283 33.58 -30.82 -21.92
C ILE A 283 33.51 -32.32 -21.61
N GLY A 284 32.30 -32.89 -21.58
CA GLY A 284 32.07 -34.32 -21.30
C GLY A 284 32.67 -35.28 -22.33
N LYS A 285 33.08 -34.80 -23.52
CA LYS A 285 33.78 -35.61 -24.52
C LYS A 285 35.23 -35.92 -24.15
N VAL A 286 35.81 -35.18 -23.20
CA VAL A 286 37.20 -35.34 -22.78
C VAL A 286 37.24 -36.01 -21.41
N ALA A 287 37.87 -37.19 -21.33
CA ALA A 287 37.95 -37.97 -20.11
C ALA A 287 38.64 -37.19 -18.97
N GLY A 288 37.99 -37.11 -17.81
CA GLY A 288 38.52 -36.41 -16.63
C GLY A 288 38.38 -34.88 -16.65
N LEU A 289 38.10 -34.26 -17.80
CA LEU A 289 38.02 -32.81 -17.93
C LEU A 289 36.89 -32.22 -17.07
N SER A 290 35.71 -32.84 -17.00
CA SER A 290 34.60 -32.34 -16.17
C SER A 290 34.99 -32.18 -14.68
N ALA A 291 35.76 -33.13 -14.13
CA ALA A 291 36.22 -33.06 -12.75
C ALA A 291 37.31 -31.98 -12.56
N ALA A 292 38.20 -31.83 -13.54
CA ALA A 292 39.20 -30.76 -13.54
C ALA A 292 38.55 -29.38 -13.61
N VAL A 293 37.53 -29.20 -14.45
CA VAL A 293 36.76 -27.95 -14.56
C VAL A 293 36.02 -27.63 -13.25
N ALA A 294 35.43 -28.63 -12.58
CA ALA A 294 34.82 -28.42 -11.26
C ALA A 294 35.84 -27.97 -10.20
N THR A 295 37.06 -28.51 -10.26
CA THR A 295 38.17 -28.12 -9.38
C THR A 295 38.64 -26.69 -9.69
N GLN A 296 38.77 -26.35 -10.97
CA GLN A 296 39.12 -25.01 -11.44
C GLN A 296 38.07 -23.98 -11.02
N ALA A 297 36.79 -24.27 -11.19
CA ALA A 297 35.69 -23.42 -10.74
C ALA A 297 35.75 -23.17 -9.22
N SER A 298 36.02 -24.22 -8.44
CA SER A 298 36.18 -24.10 -6.98
C SER A 298 37.38 -23.23 -6.61
N ALA A 299 38.51 -23.38 -7.31
CA ALA A 299 39.71 -22.57 -7.09
C ALA A 299 39.48 -21.10 -7.47
N LYS A 300 38.79 -20.83 -8.58
CA LYS A 300 38.40 -19.47 -8.98
C LYS A 300 37.49 -18.82 -7.92
N ALA A 301 36.50 -19.55 -7.41
CA ALA A 301 35.64 -19.06 -6.33
C ALA A 301 36.42 -18.75 -5.05
N ALA A 302 37.44 -19.56 -4.71
CA ALA A 302 38.32 -19.30 -3.56
C ALA A 302 39.16 -18.03 -3.74
N VAL A 303 39.66 -17.76 -4.95
CA VAL A 303 40.36 -16.51 -5.28
C VAL A 303 39.43 -15.31 -5.15
N ASP A 304 38.22 -15.39 -5.71
CA ASP A 304 37.23 -14.31 -5.62
C ASP A 304 36.83 -14.03 -4.16
N ALA A 305 36.68 -15.07 -3.33
CA ALA A 305 36.39 -14.94 -1.91
C ALA A 305 37.55 -14.31 -1.14
N ALA A 306 38.79 -14.78 -1.34
CA ALA A 306 39.98 -14.22 -0.70
C ALA A 306 40.22 -12.76 -1.12
N GLY A 307 39.96 -12.42 -2.39
CA GLY A 307 40.05 -11.04 -2.88
C GLY A 307 39.08 -10.10 -2.16
N LYS A 308 37.82 -10.53 -1.93
CA LYS A 308 36.86 -9.76 -1.12
C LYS A 308 37.34 -9.58 0.32
N THR A 309 37.94 -10.61 0.91
CA THR A 309 38.53 -10.51 2.26
C THR A 309 39.67 -9.49 2.29
N VAL A 310 40.53 -9.45 1.26
CA VAL A 310 41.58 -8.44 1.12
C VAL A 310 40.96 -7.03 1.04
N THR A 311 39.95 -6.81 0.20
CA THR A 311 39.28 -5.50 0.09
C THR A 311 38.67 -5.06 1.42
N ALA A 312 38.03 -5.97 2.16
CA ALA A 312 37.45 -5.67 3.45
C ALA A 312 38.51 -5.36 4.52
N ALA A 313 39.60 -6.13 4.57
CA ALA A 313 40.71 -5.91 5.47
C ALA A 313 41.44 -4.59 5.18
N ASP A 314 41.58 -4.24 3.90
CA ASP A 314 42.17 -2.97 3.46
C ASP A 314 41.33 -1.76 3.91
N ALA A 315 40.01 -1.83 3.74
CA ALA A 315 39.10 -0.79 4.22
C ALA A 315 39.13 -0.64 5.75
N ASP A 316 39.20 -1.75 6.50
CA ASP A 316 39.33 -1.70 7.96
C ASP A 316 40.69 -1.12 8.38
N LEU A 317 41.78 -1.53 7.74
CA LEU A 317 43.12 -0.99 7.99
C LEU A 317 43.16 0.53 7.77
N GLN A 318 42.66 1.02 6.65
CA GLN A 318 42.57 2.46 6.37
C GLN A 318 41.74 3.19 7.44
N ALA A 319 40.63 2.60 7.90
CA ALA A 319 39.81 3.18 8.97
C ALA A 319 40.55 3.20 10.33
N LYS A 320 41.34 2.17 10.65
CA LYS A 320 42.13 2.11 11.89
C LYS A 320 43.34 3.04 11.84
N GLU A 321 43.98 3.19 10.70
CA GLU A 321 45.05 4.17 10.47
C GLU A 321 44.54 5.60 10.67
N ALA A 322 43.40 5.94 10.06
CA ALA A 322 42.76 7.25 10.25
C ALA A 322 42.41 7.50 11.74
N SER A 323 41.89 6.49 12.42
CA SER A 323 41.58 6.56 13.86
C SER A 323 42.83 6.76 14.70
N TYR A 324 43.90 6.01 14.40
CA TYR A 324 45.19 6.13 15.07
C TYR A 324 45.79 7.53 14.87
N ASN A 325 45.75 8.08 13.66
CA ASN A 325 46.29 9.41 13.35
C ASN A 325 45.60 10.52 14.17
N VAL A 326 44.29 10.39 14.38
CA VAL A 326 43.52 11.32 15.23
C VAL A 326 43.89 11.18 16.71
N LEU A 327 43.96 9.93 17.20
CA LEU A 327 44.18 9.64 18.63
C LEU A 327 45.62 9.92 19.08
N SER A 328 46.60 9.53 18.27
CA SER A 328 48.03 9.73 18.55
C SER A 328 48.52 11.14 18.22
N LYS A 329 47.76 11.90 17.42
CA LYS A 329 48.14 13.20 16.86
C LYS A 329 49.41 13.15 16.00
N ALA A 330 49.74 11.97 15.48
CA ALA A 330 50.86 11.73 14.58
C ALA A 330 50.35 11.00 13.34
N ALA A 331 50.72 11.47 12.15
CA ALA A 331 50.43 10.76 10.92
C ALA A 331 51.43 9.60 10.75
N VAL A 332 50.91 8.41 10.54
CA VAL A 332 51.69 7.23 10.14
C VAL A 332 51.22 6.73 8.78
N ASP A 333 52.09 5.96 8.13
CA ASP A 333 51.80 5.24 6.88
C ASP A 333 52.11 3.76 7.15
N VAL A 334 51.17 2.88 6.79
CA VAL A 334 51.35 1.44 6.94
C VAL A 334 52.01 0.90 5.68
N ALA A 335 53.24 0.42 5.80
CA ALA A 335 54.00 -0.14 4.69
C ALA A 335 53.32 -1.39 4.12
N GLY A 336 53.70 -1.76 2.90
CA GLY A 336 53.14 -2.92 2.19
C GLY A 336 53.42 -4.28 2.85
N ASP A 337 54.29 -4.35 3.87
CA ASP A 337 54.52 -5.52 4.73
C ASP A 337 53.83 -5.41 6.10
N GLY A 338 52.94 -4.42 6.24
CA GLY A 338 52.17 -4.13 7.44
C GLY A 338 52.94 -3.39 8.54
N THR A 339 54.21 -3.04 8.32
CA THR A 339 55.02 -2.31 9.32
C THR A 339 54.71 -0.81 9.36
N VAL A 340 55.03 -0.18 10.48
CA VAL A 340 54.94 1.27 10.68
C VAL A 340 56.20 1.70 11.40
N ASP A 341 56.98 2.60 10.79
CA ASP A 341 58.29 2.98 11.33
C ASP A 341 58.20 3.45 12.78
N GLY A 342 59.03 2.87 13.65
CA GLY A 342 59.04 3.12 15.09
C GLY A 342 57.81 2.66 15.89
N VAL A 343 56.77 2.11 15.25
CA VAL A 343 55.49 1.75 15.91
C VAL A 343 55.18 0.25 15.81
N ILE A 344 55.17 -0.30 14.60
CA ILE A 344 54.90 -1.72 14.31
C ILE A 344 56.09 -2.30 13.55
N VAL A 345 56.68 -3.37 14.09
CA VAL A 345 57.90 -3.99 13.55
C VAL A 345 57.73 -5.50 13.38
N LEU A 346 58.58 -6.12 12.56
CA LEU A 346 58.70 -7.57 12.47
C LEU A 346 59.63 -8.11 13.56
N ASN A 347 59.17 -9.14 14.28
CA ASN A 347 60.02 -9.86 15.23
C ASN A 347 60.92 -10.90 14.52
N ALA A 348 61.72 -11.66 15.29
CA ALA A 348 62.60 -12.71 14.76
C ALA A 348 61.86 -13.81 13.96
N ASP A 349 60.58 -14.04 14.26
CA ASP A 349 59.71 -14.98 13.56
C ASP A 349 58.95 -14.34 12.38
N LYS A 350 59.30 -13.10 12.00
CA LYS A 350 58.62 -12.30 10.98
C LYS A 350 57.12 -12.06 11.25
N LYS A 351 56.75 -11.91 12.52
CA LYS A 351 55.40 -11.51 12.93
C LYS A 351 55.38 -10.03 13.27
N LEU A 352 54.31 -9.35 12.85
CA LEU A 352 54.04 -7.97 13.25
C LEU A 352 53.79 -7.91 14.75
N VAL A 353 54.54 -7.04 15.42
CA VAL A 353 54.43 -6.76 16.86
C VAL A 353 54.64 -5.26 17.09
N LEU A 354 54.24 -4.76 18.25
CA LEU A 354 54.57 -3.40 18.66
C LEU A 354 56.09 -3.26 18.87
N ALA A 355 56.65 -2.13 18.45
CA ALA A 355 58.05 -1.80 18.72
C ALA A 355 58.28 -1.65 20.24
N THR A 356 59.53 -1.85 20.67
CA THR A 356 59.89 -1.77 22.10
C THR A 356 59.53 -0.39 22.67
N GLY A 357 58.72 -0.36 23.73
CA GLY A 357 58.26 0.88 24.39
C GLY A 357 56.96 1.47 23.83
N VAL A 358 56.40 0.89 22.77
CA VAL A 358 55.10 1.28 22.22
C VAL A 358 53.98 0.57 22.97
N THR A 359 53.06 1.35 23.53
CA THR A 359 51.90 0.88 24.31
C THR A 359 50.69 1.76 23.98
N GLU A 360 49.48 1.34 24.35
CA GLU A 360 48.28 2.19 24.22
C GLU A 360 48.38 3.51 24.97
N THR A 361 49.15 3.57 26.06
CA THR A 361 49.36 4.81 26.80
C THR A 361 50.26 5.78 26.04
N THR A 362 51.26 5.28 25.33
CA THR A 362 52.21 6.12 24.56
C THR A 362 51.72 6.39 23.13
N ASN A 363 50.95 5.47 22.55
CA ASN A 363 50.42 5.52 21.19
C ASN A 363 48.96 5.04 21.19
N PRO A 364 47.99 5.90 21.54
CA PRO A 364 46.59 5.52 21.62
C PRO A 364 46.04 5.03 20.27
N GLY A 365 45.40 3.87 20.27
CA GLY A 365 44.86 3.20 19.08
C GLY A 365 45.81 2.21 18.40
N VAL A 366 47.04 2.05 18.90
CA VAL A 366 48.07 1.23 18.24
C VAL A 366 47.74 -0.25 18.17
N THR A 367 47.01 -0.80 19.14
CA THR A 367 46.58 -2.21 19.14
C THR A 367 45.57 -2.46 18.04
N ALA A 368 44.65 -1.52 17.81
CA ALA A 368 43.68 -1.63 16.72
C ALA A 368 44.37 -1.57 15.36
N LEU A 369 45.36 -0.67 15.21
CA LEU A 369 46.17 -0.57 14.00
C LEU A 369 46.99 -1.85 13.75
N LEU A 370 47.66 -2.38 14.77
CA LEU A 370 48.41 -3.64 14.69
C LEU A 370 47.51 -4.81 14.28
N ASN A 371 46.35 -4.94 14.90
CA ASN A 371 45.42 -6.04 14.60
C ASN A 371 44.89 -5.96 13.16
N ALA A 372 44.55 -4.76 12.68
CA ALA A 372 44.11 -4.57 11.30
C ALA A 372 45.24 -4.88 10.30
N SER A 373 46.48 -4.49 10.62
CA SER A 373 47.64 -4.80 9.80
C SER A 373 47.92 -6.31 9.71
N ILE A 374 47.87 -7.02 10.85
CA ILE A 374 47.95 -8.50 10.89
C ILE A 374 46.84 -9.15 10.06
N ALA A 375 45.60 -8.64 10.16
CA ALA A 375 44.47 -9.17 9.41
C ALA A 375 44.65 -8.98 7.89
N LYS A 376 45.21 -7.84 7.46
CA LYS A 376 45.52 -7.56 6.06
C LYS A 376 46.58 -8.53 5.51
N GLU A 377 47.70 -8.71 6.22
CA GLU A 377 48.74 -9.69 5.85
C GLU A 377 48.19 -11.12 5.75
N ALA A 378 47.34 -11.52 6.70
CA ALA A 378 46.68 -12.82 6.65
C ALA A 378 45.76 -12.97 5.43
N ALA A 379 45.02 -11.93 5.05
CA ALA A 379 44.16 -11.91 3.87
C ALA A 379 44.97 -12.00 2.57
N ASP A 380 46.08 -11.27 2.48
CA ASP A 380 46.97 -11.30 1.30
C ASP A 380 47.63 -12.68 1.13
N LEU A 381 48.05 -13.30 2.23
CA LEU A 381 48.57 -14.67 2.21
C LEU A 381 47.49 -15.67 1.75
N ALA A 382 46.25 -15.53 2.21
CA ALA A 382 45.15 -16.37 1.79
C ALA A 382 44.88 -16.22 0.28
N LEU A 383 44.90 -15.00 -0.25
CA LEU A 383 44.76 -14.72 -1.68
C LEU A 383 45.93 -15.34 -2.49
N SER A 384 47.17 -15.18 -2.02
CA SER A 384 48.35 -15.79 -2.64
C SER A 384 48.24 -17.32 -2.70
N ASN A 385 47.80 -17.96 -1.62
CA ASN A 385 47.58 -19.40 -1.57
C ASN A 385 46.43 -19.85 -2.50
N ALA A 386 45.32 -19.11 -2.53
CA ALA A 386 44.21 -19.38 -3.44
C ALA A 386 44.66 -19.27 -4.91
N ASN A 387 45.48 -18.27 -5.26
CA ASN A 387 46.05 -18.11 -6.60
C ASN A 387 46.94 -19.29 -6.99
N LYS A 388 47.77 -19.81 -6.08
CA LYS A 388 48.58 -21.02 -6.35
C LYS A 388 47.71 -22.23 -6.68
N VAL A 389 46.63 -22.43 -5.93
CA VAL A 389 45.67 -23.51 -6.18
C VAL A 389 44.98 -23.32 -7.53
N LYS A 390 44.57 -22.09 -7.86
CA LYS A 390 43.99 -21.77 -9.17
C LYS A 390 44.95 -22.06 -10.32
N THR A 391 46.21 -21.61 -10.24
CA THR A 391 47.21 -21.88 -11.28
C THR A 391 47.42 -23.38 -11.50
N ALA A 392 47.43 -24.18 -10.44
CA ALA A 392 47.52 -25.63 -10.55
C ALA A 392 46.27 -26.24 -11.23
N ALA A 393 45.07 -25.75 -10.89
CA ALA A 393 43.83 -26.21 -11.51
C ALA A 393 43.72 -25.82 -12.99
N ASP A 394 44.11 -24.59 -13.35
CA ASP A 394 44.18 -24.12 -14.74
C ASP A 394 45.13 -25.00 -15.57
N ALA A 395 46.31 -25.30 -15.03
CA ALA A 395 47.27 -26.17 -15.70
C ALA A 395 46.73 -27.60 -15.93
N ASN A 396 45.96 -28.13 -14.98
CA ASN A 396 45.36 -29.46 -15.10
C ASN A 396 44.27 -29.52 -16.20
N VAL A 397 43.42 -28.49 -16.28
CA VAL A 397 42.41 -28.37 -17.35
C VAL A 397 43.08 -28.31 -18.72
N ASN A 398 44.12 -27.47 -18.87
CA ASN A 398 44.85 -27.35 -20.13
C ASN A 398 45.55 -28.66 -20.52
N TYR A 399 46.12 -29.37 -19.56
CA TYR A 399 46.79 -30.65 -19.81
C TYR A 399 45.83 -31.75 -20.29
N LEU A 400 44.57 -31.76 -19.85
CA LEU A 400 43.60 -32.79 -20.23
C LEU A 400 43.01 -32.62 -21.64
N ASP A 401 43.04 -31.41 -22.20
CA ASP A 401 42.41 -31.05 -23.48
C ASP A 401 43.38 -30.24 -24.34
N MET A 402 44.56 -30.83 -24.54
CA MET A 402 45.64 -30.29 -25.35
C MET A 402 45.33 -30.41 -26.85
N THR A 403 45.76 -29.41 -27.61
CA THR A 403 45.83 -29.47 -29.07
C THR A 403 46.93 -30.41 -29.55
N ALA A 404 46.83 -30.89 -30.80
CA ALA A 404 47.86 -31.72 -31.41
C ALA A 404 49.25 -31.05 -31.42
N THR A 405 49.29 -29.73 -31.58
CA THR A 405 50.53 -28.94 -31.52
C THR A 405 51.15 -28.97 -30.12
N GLU A 406 50.34 -28.81 -29.07
CA GLU A 406 50.83 -28.86 -27.69
C GLU A 406 51.35 -30.25 -27.31
N VAL A 407 50.66 -31.30 -27.76
CA VAL A 407 51.13 -32.68 -27.59
C VAL A 407 52.50 -32.86 -28.26
N SER A 408 52.67 -32.38 -29.50
CA SER A 408 53.95 -32.41 -30.22
C SER A 408 55.05 -31.64 -29.51
N ASN A 409 54.72 -30.49 -28.90
CA ASN A 409 55.68 -29.70 -28.13
C ASN A 409 56.11 -30.41 -26.84
N LEU A 410 55.18 -31.05 -26.12
CA LEU A 410 55.52 -31.86 -24.94
C LEU A 410 56.35 -33.10 -25.30
N GLU A 411 56.11 -33.75 -26.44
CA GLU A 411 56.96 -34.84 -26.94
C GLU A 411 58.38 -34.35 -27.27
N THR A 412 58.51 -33.13 -27.81
CA THR A 412 59.82 -32.49 -28.03
C THR A 412 60.55 -32.27 -26.70
N ILE A 413 59.86 -31.75 -25.68
CA ILE A 413 60.41 -31.57 -24.33
C ILE A 413 60.80 -32.92 -23.73
N LYS A 414 59.96 -33.94 -23.85
CA LYS A 414 60.24 -35.31 -23.38
C LYS A 414 61.52 -35.87 -23.98
N GLY A 415 61.78 -35.63 -25.27
CA GLY A 415 63.02 -36.04 -25.93
C GLY A 415 64.29 -35.38 -25.34
N LEU A 416 64.14 -34.24 -24.65
CA LEU A 416 65.21 -33.54 -23.96
C LEU A 416 65.32 -33.91 -22.46
N MET A 417 64.36 -34.65 -21.90
CA MET A 417 64.36 -35.09 -20.51
C MET A 417 65.17 -36.38 -20.34
N LYS A 418 66.40 -36.25 -19.81
CA LYS A 418 67.31 -37.39 -19.60
C LYS A 418 67.44 -37.82 -18.15
N ASP A 419 67.17 -36.92 -17.21
CA ASP A 419 67.39 -37.14 -15.78
C ASP A 419 66.09 -37.48 -15.04
N VAL A 420 64.96 -37.03 -15.58
CA VAL A 420 63.63 -37.31 -15.03
C VAL A 420 62.90 -38.33 -15.90
N LYS A 421 62.58 -39.49 -15.30
CA LYS A 421 61.88 -40.58 -15.99
C LYS A 421 60.44 -40.21 -16.31
N VAL A 422 60.05 -40.39 -17.58
CA VAL A 422 58.67 -40.33 -18.08
C VAL A 422 58.27 -41.74 -18.50
N ALA A 423 57.05 -42.17 -18.19
CA ALA A 423 56.58 -43.51 -18.55
C ALA A 423 56.42 -43.66 -20.08
N ASP A 424 56.60 -44.88 -20.58
CA ASP A 424 56.39 -45.17 -22.00
C ASP A 424 54.92 -44.88 -22.40
N GLY A 425 54.76 -44.17 -23.51
CA GLY A 425 53.44 -43.70 -23.98
C GLY A 425 52.82 -42.53 -23.20
N ALA A 426 53.47 -42.02 -22.15
CA ALA A 426 52.98 -40.86 -21.40
C ALA A 426 53.68 -39.55 -21.81
N LEU A 427 52.96 -38.43 -21.70
CA LEU A 427 53.53 -37.08 -21.82
C LEU A 427 54.14 -36.64 -20.47
N PRO A 428 55.20 -35.82 -20.49
CA PRO A 428 55.80 -35.31 -19.27
C PRO A 428 54.84 -34.41 -18.49
N THR A 429 54.74 -34.62 -17.19
CA THR A 429 53.99 -33.75 -16.28
C THR A 429 54.75 -32.44 -16.03
N MET A 430 54.04 -31.38 -15.64
CA MET A 430 54.67 -30.10 -15.29
C MET A 430 55.67 -30.24 -14.14
N ALA A 431 55.41 -31.11 -13.16
CA ALA A 431 56.34 -31.37 -12.07
C ALA A 431 57.64 -32.04 -12.55
N GLN A 432 57.54 -32.98 -13.51
CA GLN A 432 58.71 -33.61 -14.10
C GLN A 432 59.51 -32.62 -14.96
N ILE A 433 58.83 -31.75 -15.72
CA ILE A 433 59.47 -30.68 -16.52
C ILE A 433 60.21 -29.71 -15.60
N ALA A 434 59.58 -29.26 -14.51
CA ALA A 434 60.21 -28.37 -13.53
C ALA A 434 61.43 -29.02 -12.87
N THR A 435 61.32 -30.30 -12.50
CA THR A 435 62.44 -31.07 -11.93
C THR A 435 63.59 -31.20 -12.91
N GLN A 436 63.30 -31.51 -14.18
CA GLN A 436 64.32 -31.60 -15.22
C GLN A 436 65.02 -30.26 -15.44
N LYS A 437 64.26 -29.16 -15.50
CA LYS A 437 64.80 -27.81 -15.64
C LYS A 437 65.75 -27.46 -14.48
N ALA A 438 65.35 -27.77 -13.24
CA ALA A 438 66.19 -27.52 -12.07
C ALA A 438 67.49 -28.32 -12.10
N ILE A 439 67.46 -29.58 -12.55
CA ILE A 439 68.65 -30.41 -12.73
C ILE A 439 69.56 -29.81 -13.81
N LEU A 440 69.01 -29.42 -14.97
CA LEU A 440 69.77 -28.80 -16.05
C LEU A 440 70.39 -27.45 -15.62
N GLN A 441 69.66 -26.65 -14.83
CA GLN A 441 70.15 -25.39 -14.29
C GLN A 441 71.32 -25.63 -13.33
N ALA A 442 71.16 -26.50 -12.35
CA ALA A 442 72.22 -26.83 -11.40
C ALA A 442 73.48 -27.36 -12.10
N ASN A 443 73.32 -28.17 -13.15
CA ASN A 443 74.44 -28.65 -13.95
C ASN A 443 75.13 -27.54 -14.76
N ALA A 444 74.38 -26.60 -15.32
CA ALA A 444 74.94 -25.46 -16.03
C ALA A 444 75.68 -24.49 -15.08
N ASP A 445 75.16 -24.27 -13.86
CA ASP A 445 75.78 -23.41 -12.85
C ASP A 445 77.14 -23.94 -12.35
N LEU A 446 77.39 -25.25 -12.51
CA LEU A 446 78.68 -25.89 -12.20
C LEU A 446 79.74 -25.72 -13.29
N GLU A 447 79.36 -25.27 -14.51
CA GLU A 447 80.31 -25.05 -15.60
C GLU A 447 81.06 -23.72 -15.42
N ALA A 448 82.40 -23.77 -15.36
CA ALA A 448 83.24 -22.57 -15.28
C ALA A 448 83.19 -21.71 -16.57
N THR A 449 82.89 -22.33 -17.71
CA THR A 449 82.62 -21.70 -19.00
C THR A 449 81.47 -22.44 -19.69
N PRO A 450 80.56 -21.74 -20.42
CA PRO A 450 79.41 -22.38 -21.07
C PRO A 450 79.80 -23.58 -21.94
N GLY A 451 79.27 -24.75 -21.61
CA GLY A 451 79.60 -26.04 -22.22
C GLY A 451 78.37 -26.87 -22.59
N ALA A 452 78.46 -28.19 -22.41
CA ALA A 452 77.41 -29.12 -22.82
C ALA A 452 76.16 -29.02 -21.92
N ALA A 453 76.32 -28.77 -20.62
CA ALA A 453 75.20 -28.60 -19.71
C ALA A 453 74.45 -27.28 -20.01
N THR A 454 75.18 -26.19 -20.24
CA THR A 454 74.58 -24.91 -20.68
C THR A 454 73.83 -25.05 -22.01
N ALA A 455 74.38 -25.77 -22.99
CA ALA A 455 73.70 -26.03 -24.27
C ALA A 455 72.41 -26.87 -24.10
N ALA A 456 72.44 -27.89 -23.23
CA ALA A 456 71.27 -28.71 -22.92
C ALA A 456 70.17 -27.90 -22.22
N LEU A 457 70.53 -27.05 -21.25
CA LEU A 457 69.62 -26.12 -20.59
C LEU A 457 69.00 -25.13 -21.60
N ASN A 458 69.80 -24.56 -22.51
CA ASN A 458 69.30 -23.64 -23.53
C ASN A 458 68.32 -24.32 -24.51
N ALA A 459 68.62 -25.54 -24.96
CA ALA A 459 67.72 -26.31 -25.81
C ALA A 459 66.40 -26.63 -25.09
N PHE A 460 66.48 -27.06 -23.83
CA PHE A 460 65.31 -27.32 -22.99
C PHE A 460 64.47 -26.06 -22.76
N ASN A 461 65.11 -24.93 -22.42
CA ASN A 461 64.43 -23.65 -22.26
C ASN A 461 63.79 -23.16 -23.55
N SER A 462 64.40 -23.40 -24.71
CA SER A 462 63.84 -23.02 -26.01
C SER A 462 62.58 -23.84 -26.36
N ALA A 463 62.63 -25.16 -26.13
CA ALA A 463 61.47 -26.03 -26.28
C ALA A 463 60.35 -25.66 -25.29
N LEU A 464 60.71 -25.38 -24.03
CA LEU A 464 59.78 -24.95 -23.00
C LEU A 464 59.14 -23.60 -23.35
N THR A 465 59.92 -22.63 -23.82
CA THR A 465 59.41 -21.32 -24.28
C THR A 465 58.44 -21.48 -25.44
N THR A 466 58.69 -22.42 -26.35
CA THR A 466 57.77 -22.74 -27.46
C THR A 466 56.46 -23.35 -26.96
N TYR A 467 56.52 -24.21 -25.94
CA TYR A 467 55.33 -24.77 -25.30
C TYR A 467 54.55 -23.71 -24.52
N GLU A 468 55.23 -22.91 -23.69
CA GLU A 468 54.65 -21.86 -22.85
C GLU A 468 54.08 -20.70 -23.69
N GLY A 469 54.76 -20.29 -24.77
CA GLY A 469 54.28 -19.28 -25.71
C GLY A 469 53.03 -19.71 -26.50
N ASN A 470 52.70 -21.00 -26.44
CA ASN A 470 51.48 -21.58 -27.01
C ASN A 470 50.42 -21.94 -25.96
N ALA A 471 50.66 -21.76 -24.65
CA ALA A 471 49.76 -22.20 -23.59
C ALA A 471 48.40 -21.46 -23.68
N PRO A 472 47.36 -22.07 -24.28
CA PRO A 472 46.12 -21.38 -24.56
C PRO A 472 45.22 -21.44 -23.31
N VAL A 473 44.26 -20.52 -23.26
CA VAL A 473 43.06 -20.74 -22.46
C VAL A 473 42.34 -21.94 -23.08
N ASN A 474 42.02 -22.95 -22.28
CA ASN A 474 41.24 -24.09 -22.76
C ASN A 474 39.95 -23.63 -23.46
N ALA A 475 39.79 -23.96 -24.73
CA ALA A 475 38.71 -23.45 -25.57
C ALA A 475 37.32 -23.92 -25.10
N ARG A 476 37.20 -25.17 -24.61
CA ARG A 476 35.93 -25.71 -24.10
C ARG A 476 35.51 -25.02 -22.80
N VAL A 477 36.47 -24.76 -21.91
CA VAL A 477 36.24 -24.01 -20.67
C VAL A 477 35.91 -22.55 -20.97
N ALA A 478 36.63 -21.90 -21.88
CA ALA A 478 36.32 -20.53 -22.30
C ALA A 478 34.89 -20.41 -22.87
N ALA A 479 34.43 -21.41 -23.61
CA ALA A 479 33.06 -21.49 -24.11
C ALA A 479 32.04 -21.64 -22.95
N LEU A 480 32.32 -22.49 -21.96
CA LEU A 480 31.49 -22.63 -20.77
C LEU A 480 31.43 -21.34 -19.94
N ASP A 481 32.57 -20.67 -19.73
CA ASP A 481 32.63 -19.40 -19.02
C ASP A 481 31.83 -18.31 -19.74
N THR A 482 31.92 -18.27 -21.08
CA THR A 482 31.12 -17.36 -21.91
C THR A 482 29.63 -17.64 -21.77
N ALA A 483 29.22 -18.91 -21.84
CA ALA A 483 27.82 -19.31 -21.68
C ALA A 483 27.28 -18.98 -20.29
N ASN A 484 28.06 -19.24 -19.23
CA ASN A 484 27.70 -18.87 -17.85
C ASN A 484 27.56 -17.34 -17.69
N ALA A 485 28.42 -16.55 -18.33
CA ALA A 485 28.30 -15.09 -18.33
C ALA A 485 27.02 -14.60 -19.03
N GLN A 486 26.58 -15.28 -20.09
CA GLN A 486 25.30 -15.00 -20.75
C GLN A 486 24.11 -15.31 -19.82
N VAL A 487 24.14 -16.43 -19.09
CA VAL A 487 23.10 -16.77 -18.10
C VAL A 487 23.04 -15.70 -17.01
N LYS A 488 24.20 -15.26 -16.50
CA LYS A 488 24.26 -14.17 -15.53
C LYS A 488 23.64 -12.88 -16.08
N THR A 489 24.01 -12.50 -17.30
CA THR A 489 23.48 -11.28 -17.95
C THR A 489 21.96 -11.34 -18.12
N ALA A 490 21.41 -12.48 -18.55
CA ALA A 490 19.97 -12.66 -18.69
C ALA A 490 19.25 -12.57 -17.33
N ASN A 491 19.79 -13.20 -16.29
CA ASN A 491 19.23 -13.13 -14.93
C ASN A 491 19.30 -11.72 -14.33
N ASP A 492 20.40 -10.99 -14.58
CA ASP A 492 20.54 -9.59 -14.15
C ASP A 492 19.47 -8.71 -14.82
N ALA A 493 19.19 -8.92 -16.11
CA ALA A 493 18.13 -8.20 -16.84
C ALA A 493 16.72 -8.51 -16.30
N ILE A 494 16.44 -9.78 -15.98
CA ILE A 494 15.17 -10.18 -15.34
C ILE A 494 15.02 -9.52 -13.96
N THR A 495 16.10 -9.53 -13.17
CA THR A 495 16.11 -8.93 -11.83
C THR A 495 15.91 -7.42 -11.91
N ALA A 496 16.56 -6.74 -12.86
CA ALA A 496 16.44 -5.30 -13.06
C ALA A 496 15.01 -4.91 -13.47
N LEU A 497 14.40 -5.65 -14.40
CA LEU A 497 12.99 -5.45 -14.78
C LEU A 497 12.07 -5.64 -13.59
N THR A 498 12.23 -6.74 -12.84
CA THR A 498 11.39 -7.04 -11.66
C THR A 498 11.45 -5.91 -10.63
N LYS A 499 12.66 -5.44 -10.28
CA LYS A 499 12.84 -4.33 -9.34
C LYS A 499 12.18 -3.04 -9.84
N ALA A 500 12.30 -2.73 -11.14
CA ALA A 500 11.71 -1.54 -11.72
C ALA A 500 10.17 -1.62 -11.75
N THR A 501 9.60 -2.78 -12.07
CA THR A 501 8.14 -2.96 -12.04
C THR A 501 7.58 -2.94 -10.62
N ASP A 502 8.28 -3.50 -9.63
CA ASP A 502 7.87 -3.44 -8.23
C ASP A 502 7.85 -2.00 -7.70
N ALA A 503 8.86 -1.21 -8.04
CA ALA A 503 8.92 0.22 -7.70
C ALA A 503 7.74 0.97 -8.33
N LEU A 504 7.42 0.66 -9.60
CA LEU A 504 6.29 1.25 -10.29
C LEU A 504 4.95 0.88 -9.66
N THR A 505 4.73 -0.39 -9.30
CA THR A 505 3.49 -0.82 -8.66
C THR A 505 3.27 -0.03 -7.37
N LYS A 506 4.30 0.11 -6.53
CA LYS A 506 4.21 0.90 -5.29
C LYS A 506 3.88 2.37 -5.55
N ALA A 507 4.57 3.00 -6.51
CA ALA A 507 4.34 4.40 -6.85
C ALA A 507 2.94 4.63 -7.46
N THR A 508 2.45 3.68 -8.25
CA THR A 508 1.11 3.75 -8.87
C THR A 508 0.00 3.60 -7.85
N VAL A 509 0.14 2.67 -6.89
CA VAL A 509 -0.84 2.53 -5.80
C VAL A 509 -0.99 3.83 -5.02
N ALA A 510 0.12 4.49 -4.67
CA ALA A 510 0.07 5.76 -3.97
C ALA A 510 -0.59 6.88 -4.81
N ALA A 511 -0.27 6.95 -6.11
CA ALA A 511 -0.87 7.94 -7.01
C ALA A 511 -2.38 7.71 -7.22
N ASP A 512 -2.81 6.45 -7.35
CA ASP A 512 -4.21 6.09 -7.50
C ASP A 512 -5.01 6.36 -6.22
N GLN A 513 -4.43 6.09 -5.05
CA GLN A 513 -5.03 6.42 -3.75
C GLN A 513 -5.23 7.93 -3.59
N LEU A 514 -4.20 8.73 -3.90
CA LEU A 514 -4.30 10.19 -3.89
C LEU A 514 -5.44 10.68 -4.79
N LYS A 515 -5.49 10.19 -6.03
CA LYS A 515 -6.54 10.54 -6.99
C LYS A 515 -7.94 10.12 -6.52
N ALA A 516 -8.06 8.98 -5.86
CA ALA A 516 -9.34 8.52 -5.30
C ALA A 516 -9.79 9.40 -4.12
N LEU A 517 -8.85 9.84 -3.28
CA LEU A 517 -9.12 10.78 -2.18
C LEU A 517 -9.57 12.14 -2.72
N ASP A 518 -8.90 12.66 -3.76
CA ASP A 518 -9.33 13.89 -4.46
C ASP A 518 -10.74 13.75 -5.05
N ALA A 519 -11.04 12.61 -5.67
CA ALA A 519 -12.37 12.34 -6.20
C ALA A 519 -13.43 12.27 -5.08
N THR A 520 -13.05 11.79 -3.89
CA THR A 520 -13.94 11.71 -2.72
C THR A 520 -14.25 13.11 -2.18
N ILE A 521 -13.25 13.98 -2.05
CA ILE A 521 -13.44 15.38 -1.68
C ILE A 521 -14.37 16.06 -2.68
N LYS A 522 -14.07 15.92 -3.98
CA LYS A 522 -14.91 16.48 -5.04
C LYS A 522 -16.35 15.97 -4.99
N ALA A 523 -16.56 14.68 -4.74
CA ALA A 523 -17.90 14.11 -4.63
C ALA A 523 -18.66 14.66 -3.42
N ALA A 524 -17.98 14.86 -2.28
CA ALA A 524 -18.57 15.47 -1.09
C ALA A 524 -18.96 16.95 -1.34
N GLU A 525 -18.13 17.70 -2.06
CA GLU A 525 -18.46 19.08 -2.47
C GLU A 525 -19.59 19.14 -3.50
N ASP A 526 -19.56 18.31 -4.54
CA ASP A 526 -20.60 18.25 -5.59
C ASP A 526 -21.97 17.82 -5.01
N ALA A 527 -21.99 17.16 -3.84
CA ALA A 527 -23.23 16.82 -3.14
C ALA A 527 -24.01 18.07 -2.68
N PHE A 528 -23.35 19.19 -2.39
CA PHE A 528 -24.02 20.45 -2.05
C PHE A 528 -24.81 21.00 -3.24
N GLU A 529 -24.17 21.05 -4.41
CA GLU A 529 -24.80 21.53 -5.65
C GLU A 529 -25.98 20.64 -6.05
N THR A 530 -25.82 19.32 -5.91
CA THR A 530 -26.89 18.35 -6.14
C THR A 530 -28.10 18.58 -5.23
N ASN A 531 -27.89 19.12 -4.03
CA ASN A 531 -28.92 19.48 -3.07
C ASN A 531 -29.30 20.98 -3.10
N GLY A 532 -28.91 21.71 -4.15
CA GLY A 532 -29.31 23.10 -4.37
C GLY A 532 -28.59 24.14 -3.51
N MET A 533 -27.41 23.79 -2.95
CA MET A 533 -26.56 24.68 -2.16
C MET A 533 -25.28 25.02 -2.93
N SER A 534 -24.64 26.16 -2.64
CA SER A 534 -23.28 26.44 -3.15
C SER A 534 -22.26 25.50 -2.51
N LYS A 535 -21.09 25.33 -3.12
CA LYS A 535 -19.97 24.63 -2.46
C LYS A 535 -19.46 25.43 -1.26
N PRO A 536 -19.04 24.76 -0.18
CA PRO A 536 -18.45 25.44 0.97
C PRO A 536 -17.12 26.10 0.61
N VAL A 537 -16.88 27.28 1.18
CA VAL A 537 -15.63 28.05 1.03
C VAL A 537 -15.14 28.44 2.41
N ASP A 538 -13.84 28.28 2.66
CA ASP A 538 -13.24 28.69 3.92
C ASP A 538 -13.25 30.24 4.03
N ALA A 539 -13.66 30.74 5.19
CA ALA A 539 -13.80 32.16 5.47
C ALA A 539 -12.42 32.76 5.74
N GLU A 540 -11.69 33.11 4.68
CA GLU A 540 -10.35 33.70 4.78
C GLU A 540 -10.26 35.02 3.99
N GLY A 541 -9.61 36.02 4.59
CA GLY A 541 -9.34 37.30 3.92
C GLY A 541 -10.59 38.14 3.67
N SER A 542 -10.78 38.69 2.46
CA SER A 542 -11.98 39.47 2.12
C SER A 542 -12.78 38.79 1.01
N LEU A 543 -13.99 38.39 1.37
CA LEU A 543 -14.93 37.65 0.55
C LEU A 543 -16.12 38.54 0.17
N LEU A 544 -16.78 38.17 -0.92
CA LEU A 544 -17.96 38.83 -1.44
C LEU A 544 -19.05 37.78 -1.64
N ALA A 545 -20.16 37.94 -0.93
CA ALA A 545 -21.34 37.11 -1.12
C ALA A 545 -22.05 37.44 -2.44
N THR A 546 -22.66 36.42 -3.02
CA THR A 546 -23.34 36.47 -4.31
C THR A 546 -24.85 36.32 -4.13
N ALA A 547 -25.60 36.25 -5.24
CA ALA A 547 -27.03 35.97 -5.19
C ALA A 547 -27.35 34.47 -4.97
N ALA A 548 -26.34 33.60 -4.96
CA ALA A 548 -26.50 32.19 -4.64
C ALA A 548 -26.71 31.97 -3.13
N SER A 549 -26.88 30.73 -2.69
CA SER A 549 -26.92 30.40 -1.26
C SER A 549 -25.51 30.02 -0.82
N ASP A 550 -24.67 31.03 -0.58
CA ASP A 550 -23.24 30.83 -0.33
C ASP A 550 -22.99 30.22 1.05
N ILE A 551 -22.03 29.29 1.10
CA ILE A 551 -21.66 28.58 2.32
C ILE A 551 -20.22 28.95 2.66
N TYR A 552 -20.07 29.58 3.81
CA TYR A 552 -18.78 29.94 4.40
C TYR A 552 -18.49 29.03 5.59
N VAL A 553 -17.25 28.60 5.75
CA VAL A 553 -16.78 27.79 6.87
C VAL A 553 -15.74 28.59 7.63
N ALA A 554 -15.93 28.81 8.94
CA ALA A 554 -14.94 29.51 9.76
C ALA A 554 -13.61 28.76 9.75
N SER A 555 -12.52 29.47 9.48
CA SER A 555 -11.15 28.96 9.54
C SER A 555 -10.45 29.40 10.83
N ASP A 556 -9.13 29.25 10.91
CA ASP A 556 -8.28 29.68 12.02
C ASP A 556 -7.76 31.13 11.90
N VAL A 557 -8.24 31.89 10.91
CA VAL A 557 -7.80 33.27 10.63
C VAL A 557 -8.96 34.26 10.52
N ASP A 558 -8.67 35.53 10.79
CA ASP A 558 -9.64 36.61 10.63
C ASP A 558 -10.09 36.76 9.16
N ALA A 559 -11.37 37.09 8.98
CA ALA A 559 -11.95 37.29 7.66
C ALA A 559 -13.05 38.36 7.63
N SER A 560 -13.41 38.77 6.43
CA SER A 560 -14.53 39.68 6.17
C SER A 560 -15.39 39.15 5.03
N ILE A 561 -16.71 39.16 5.22
CA ILE A 561 -17.68 38.75 4.20
C ILE A 561 -18.59 39.93 3.91
N ASN A 562 -18.49 40.48 2.69
CA ASN A 562 -19.31 41.59 2.25
C ASN A 562 -20.62 41.09 1.64
N LEU A 563 -21.72 41.82 1.90
CA LEU A 563 -23.07 41.53 1.37
C LEU A 563 -23.70 40.21 1.86
N PHE A 564 -23.21 39.66 2.98
CA PHE A 564 -23.70 38.40 3.56
C PHE A 564 -25.21 38.45 3.84
N GLY A 565 -25.96 37.59 3.17
CA GLY A 565 -27.40 37.45 3.25
C GLY A 565 -28.20 38.64 2.70
N LEU A 566 -27.55 39.56 1.99
CA LEU A 566 -28.18 40.72 1.36
C LEU A 566 -28.64 40.42 -0.07
N LEU A 567 -27.87 39.63 -0.83
CA LEU A 567 -28.17 39.24 -2.21
C LEU A 567 -28.77 37.84 -2.31
N GLY A 568 -28.48 36.97 -1.34
CA GLY A 568 -28.83 35.55 -1.34
C GLY A 568 -29.10 35.03 0.08
N LYS A 569 -29.23 33.70 0.22
CA LYS A 569 -29.40 33.04 1.52
C LYS A 569 -28.07 32.42 1.94
N ASP A 570 -27.25 33.21 2.60
CA ASP A 570 -25.90 32.79 2.95
C ASP A 570 -25.85 32.14 4.33
N SER A 571 -24.92 31.22 4.51
CA SER A 571 -24.67 30.50 5.75
C SER A 571 -23.21 30.58 6.11
N LEU A 572 -22.91 30.90 7.36
CA LEU A 572 -21.55 30.81 7.92
C LEU A 572 -21.55 29.72 8.99
N PHE A 573 -20.92 28.58 8.68
CA PHE A 573 -20.73 27.50 9.64
C PHE A 573 -19.53 27.81 10.53
N ILE A 574 -19.77 27.86 11.83
CA ILE A 574 -18.74 28.14 12.84
C ILE A 574 -18.34 26.91 13.65
N GLY A 575 -18.99 25.76 13.43
CA GLY A 575 -18.81 24.55 14.23
C GLY A 575 -19.95 24.31 15.22
N THR A 576 -20.24 23.04 15.51
CA THR A 576 -21.37 22.64 16.37
C THR A 576 -21.11 22.80 17.87
N ASP A 577 -19.84 22.99 18.26
CA ASP A 577 -19.41 23.12 19.65
C ASP A 577 -19.59 24.55 20.21
N TYR A 578 -19.88 25.51 19.34
CA TYR A 578 -20.05 26.92 19.71
C TYR A 578 -21.44 27.21 20.27
N THR A 579 -21.45 27.94 21.38
CA THR A 579 -22.66 28.48 21.99
C THR A 579 -22.72 30.00 21.81
N LEU A 580 -23.90 30.55 21.53
CA LEU A 580 -24.06 32.00 21.37
C LEU A 580 -23.95 32.70 22.72
N ASN A 581 -23.01 33.64 22.84
CA ASN A 581 -22.91 34.55 23.97
C ASN A 581 -23.25 35.98 23.52
N THR A 582 -24.37 36.52 24.02
CA THR A 582 -24.84 37.90 23.74
C THR A 582 -24.27 38.93 24.72
N GLY A 583 -23.39 38.51 25.63
CA GLY A 583 -22.69 39.33 26.62
C GLY A 583 -21.41 39.94 26.07
N LYS A 584 -20.57 40.47 26.97
CA LYS A 584 -19.23 40.97 26.61
C LYS A 584 -18.25 39.80 26.60
N LEU A 585 -17.25 39.88 25.72
CA LEU A 585 -16.14 38.92 25.64
C LEU A 585 -15.45 38.65 27.00
N THR A 586 -15.46 39.65 27.90
CA THR A 586 -14.89 39.54 29.25
C THR A 586 -15.77 38.78 30.27
N ALA A 587 -16.93 38.26 29.87
CA ALA A 587 -17.90 37.59 30.74
C ALA A 587 -18.27 36.17 30.25
N GLY A 588 -17.35 35.54 29.53
CA GLY A 588 -17.52 34.22 28.92
C GLY A 588 -17.54 33.03 29.88
N ASN A 589 -17.92 31.86 29.35
CA ASN A 589 -18.09 30.58 30.05
C ASN A 589 -16.96 29.59 29.74
N ASP A 590 -16.17 29.31 30.77
CA ASP A 590 -14.96 28.48 30.77
C ASP A 590 -15.16 27.01 30.33
N ASN A 591 -16.40 26.54 30.16
CA ASN A 591 -16.71 25.12 29.90
C ASN A 591 -17.08 24.82 28.44
N VAL A 592 -17.40 25.84 27.65
CA VAL A 592 -17.90 25.72 26.27
C VAL A 592 -17.13 26.67 25.36
N LEU A 593 -17.09 26.38 24.05
CA LEU A 593 -16.62 27.37 23.08
C LEU A 593 -17.73 28.39 22.85
N GLU A 594 -17.39 29.67 22.82
CA GLU A 594 -18.37 30.74 22.65
C GLU A 594 -18.18 31.50 21.33
N ALA A 595 -19.31 31.86 20.74
CA ALA A 595 -19.40 32.78 19.61
C ALA A 595 -20.11 34.05 20.08
N PHE A 596 -19.49 35.20 19.87
CA PHE A 596 -20.03 36.50 20.24
C PHE A 596 -20.44 37.27 18.99
N ILE A 597 -21.60 37.94 19.06
CA ILE A 597 -22.09 38.83 18.00
C ILE A 597 -21.89 40.26 18.47
N VAL A 598 -21.01 40.99 17.82
CA VAL A 598 -20.61 42.36 18.22
C VAL A 598 -20.92 43.35 17.11
N ALA A 599 -21.68 44.40 17.41
CA ALA A 599 -21.89 45.49 16.45
C ALA A 599 -20.58 46.27 16.27
N ASN A 600 -20.14 46.45 15.02
CA ASN A 600 -18.92 47.21 14.74
C ASN A 600 -19.23 48.70 14.49
N ALA A 601 -18.22 49.56 14.63
CA ALA A 601 -18.38 51.01 14.51
C ALA A 601 -18.70 51.50 13.08
N THR A 602 -18.56 50.63 12.07
CA THR A 602 -18.77 50.96 10.65
C THR A 602 -20.11 50.46 10.10
N GLY A 603 -20.99 49.94 10.96
CA GLY A 603 -22.34 49.52 10.60
C GLY A 603 -22.45 48.07 10.10
N GLY A 604 -21.42 47.25 10.34
CA GLY A 604 -21.44 45.78 10.17
C GLY A 604 -21.44 45.04 11.51
N THR A 605 -21.25 43.72 11.44
CA THR A 605 -21.25 42.84 12.61
C THR A 605 -20.01 41.98 12.63
N ASP A 606 -19.32 41.94 13.77
CA ASP A 606 -18.20 41.04 14.02
C ASP A 606 -18.70 39.78 14.72
N ILE A 607 -18.44 38.64 14.11
CA ILE A 607 -18.59 37.32 14.73
C ILE A 607 -17.24 36.97 15.34
N VAL A 608 -17.17 36.98 16.67
CA VAL A 608 -15.94 36.71 17.41
C VAL A 608 -16.03 35.29 17.97
N LEU A 609 -15.14 34.41 17.51
CA LEU A 609 -15.10 33.00 17.87
C LEU A 609 -13.93 32.75 18.80
N GLU A 610 -14.16 32.06 19.91
CA GLU A 610 -13.07 31.56 20.76
C GLU A 610 -12.30 30.44 20.06
N THR A 611 -10.97 30.48 20.11
CA THR A 611 -10.11 29.38 19.61
C THR A 611 -9.86 28.31 20.67
N SER A 612 -10.11 28.64 21.93
CA SER A 612 -10.03 27.73 23.08
C SER A 612 -11.07 28.14 24.11
N LYS A 613 -11.58 27.18 24.89
CA LYS A 613 -12.59 27.45 25.93
C LYS A 613 -12.03 28.47 26.90
N PHE A 614 -12.59 29.67 26.88
CA PHE A 614 -12.06 30.80 27.61
C PHE A 614 -13.00 31.18 28.74
N GLY A 615 -12.40 31.69 29.81
CA GLY A 615 -13.13 32.14 30.98
C GLY A 615 -12.90 33.59 31.28
N SER A 616 -13.86 34.23 31.94
CA SER A 616 -13.83 35.62 32.43
C SER A 616 -12.59 36.04 33.26
N ASN A 617 -11.62 35.14 33.49
CA ASN A 617 -10.41 35.34 34.28
C ASN A 617 -9.07 35.34 33.51
N ALA A 618 -9.05 35.09 32.20
CA ALA A 618 -7.80 35.11 31.42
C ALA A 618 -7.52 36.51 30.83
N ALA A 619 -6.24 36.89 30.74
CA ALA A 619 -5.84 38.29 30.50
C ALA A 619 -6.04 38.77 29.04
N THR A 620 -6.06 37.84 28.08
CA THR A 620 -6.29 38.09 26.66
C THR A 620 -7.01 36.89 26.04
N PRO A 621 -8.24 37.04 25.55
CA PRO A 621 -8.94 35.99 24.82
C PRO A 621 -8.28 35.75 23.47
N GLU A 622 -7.98 34.49 23.15
CA GLU A 622 -7.56 34.08 21.81
C GLU A 622 -8.84 33.87 20.98
N VAL A 623 -9.03 34.75 20.00
CA VAL A 623 -10.24 34.80 19.20
C VAL A 623 -9.91 34.97 17.73
N ILE A 624 -10.82 34.48 16.91
CA ILE A 624 -10.88 34.75 15.47
C ILE A 624 -12.10 35.62 15.21
N THR A 625 -11.94 36.63 14.36
CA THR A 625 -13.02 37.56 14.02
C THR A 625 -13.41 37.44 12.56
N ILE A 626 -14.69 37.16 12.31
CA ILE A 626 -15.28 37.18 10.97
C ILE A 626 -16.24 38.38 10.91
N THR A 627 -15.86 39.41 10.15
CA THR A 627 -16.67 40.63 9.97
C THR A 627 -17.67 40.47 8.84
N LEU A 628 -18.97 40.52 9.15
CA LEU A 628 -20.07 40.61 8.20
C LEU A 628 -20.35 42.10 7.88
N THR A 629 -19.81 42.57 6.76
CA THR A 629 -19.94 43.99 6.37
C THR A 629 -21.34 44.29 5.84
N GLY A 630 -21.98 45.31 6.42
CA GLY A 630 -23.33 45.76 6.01
C GLY A 630 -24.48 44.94 6.58
N VAL A 631 -24.20 44.05 7.55
CA VAL A 631 -25.18 43.26 8.29
C VAL A 631 -25.34 43.85 9.69
N ALA A 632 -26.58 44.12 10.11
CA ALA A 632 -26.85 44.58 11.47
C ALA A 632 -26.83 43.40 12.45
N SER A 633 -26.26 43.61 13.63
CA SER A 633 -26.06 42.53 14.63
C SER A 633 -27.37 41.98 15.18
N THR A 634 -28.45 42.76 15.10
CA THR A 634 -29.81 42.33 15.45
C THR A 634 -30.41 41.33 14.47
N ASP A 635 -29.88 41.26 13.26
CA ASP A 635 -30.43 40.42 12.19
C ASP A 635 -29.71 39.05 12.14
N VAL A 636 -28.58 38.92 12.84
CA VAL A 636 -27.77 37.72 12.89
C VAL A 636 -28.40 36.67 13.82
N VAL A 637 -28.51 35.44 13.32
CA VAL A 637 -29.06 34.29 14.05
C VAL A 637 -28.04 33.16 14.05
N LEU A 638 -27.74 32.61 15.23
CA LEU A 638 -27.00 31.36 15.37
C LEU A 638 -27.97 30.20 15.64
N ASN A 639 -27.95 29.18 14.79
CA ASN A 639 -28.70 27.95 15.01
C ASN A 639 -27.82 26.73 14.69
N ASN A 640 -27.60 25.87 15.69
CA ASN A 640 -26.79 24.64 15.58
C ASN A 640 -25.42 24.86 14.89
N GLY A 641 -24.69 25.90 15.29
CA GLY A 641 -23.37 26.20 14.72
C GLY A 641 -23.41 26.88 13.35
N ILE A 642 -24.57 27.30 12.87
CA ILE A 642 -24.74 28.01 11.59
C ILE A 642 -25.24 29.43 11.85
N ILE A 643 -24.48 30.40 11.40
CA ILE A 643 -24.85 31.80 11.37
C ILE A 643 -25.60 32.10 10.06
N THR A 644 -26.77 32.71 10.19
CA THR A 644 -27.60 33.21 9.09
C THR A 644 -28.09 34.61 9.44
N VAL A 645 -28.71 35.30 8.47
CA VAL A 645 -29.40 36.57 8.73
C VAL A 645 -30.90 36.43 8.50
N ASN A 646 -31.69 37.03 9.39
CA ASN A 646 -33.10 37.26 9.13
C ASN A 646 -33.20 38.38 8.10
N THR A 647 -33.50 38.05 6.84
CA THR A 647 -33.79 39.08 5.85
C THR A 647 -34.92 39.98 6.36
N PRO A 648 -34.78 41.32 6.34
CA PRO A 648 -35.91 42.19 6.59
C PRO A 648 -36.98 41.87 5.54
N THR A 649 -38.20 41.55 5.98
CA THR A 649 -39.36 41.62 5.10
C THR A 649 -39.47 43.05 4.60
N VAL A 650 -39.04 43.28 3.35
CA VAL A 650 -39.24 44.55 2.64
C VAL A 650 -40.71 44.69 2.27
#